data_AF-A0A919SZ97-F1
#
_entry.id   AF-A0A919SZ97-F1
#
_cell.length_a   1.000
_cell.length_b   1.000
_cell.length_c   1.000
_cell.angle_alpha   90.00
_cell.angle_beta   90.00
_cell.angle_gamma   90.00
#
_symmetry.space_group_name_H-M   'P 1'
#
loop_
_entity.id
_entity.type
_entity.pdbx_description
1 polymer ?
#
loop_
_entity_poly.entity_id
_entity_poly.type
_entity_poly.pdbx_seq_one_letter_code
_entity_poly.pdbx_strand_id
1 'polypeptide(L)'
;MEAAVGRLLTIEEHRSGRHDAVRSAFPIGDGHVLTAWHCVRAIGGSAARLWLRLQPRHPGGAAIDIPVFYVDHEATLDAALLAFDEQRAMPSHDGELEDLVSYLDAVALPLTTEIEAYDQVRVAGHPERNPARYSVIYTGKVQQATSRIGKRSVVRVHVASFGSRSAEIPSGMSGGPLLRRDPDSGVETVVGFVSTFPTQLSAEGTAEALGATVLCGRIADLRERFQAVEKALLRQVARLATVSAAVEERLSEDAIAAHRVILESAGALPAAWTSLAIRQLLERQTGISRVTDVLQLLAAAVEAKPVFAACEGYEIALGQLHGIYRREIGDWPVNGSADAMLVQASDIDLRERRDTGWTTMSPLARFLVGVAAERRIAVDDSLLLRQWLIARGYQLGDARQHQKLHRRGGWLLLDLGDEPGPSDQPYPFSVRWTLITDDDVISRTVDADGTRGGLLLALREVFRELPPTHPLVVDLAAPSNLLIEAIDQWPVREVDGELEPLSSECRPRLRWSPRLRRADLYGRLVDRLTAARWDHLPEPLAPSLLADESGLIAWARSRADAAWLVGALPVVRPVKPLRQLLRNGHGFMVWLHGSNSVEGQHAVREAAGALPVPARRDHIPENLPVLAAGATVIWDDPQGREGFSLPMTDVESC
;
A
#
# COMPACT_ATOMS: atom_id res chain seq x y z
N MET A 1 8.73 8.16 23.93
CA MET A 1 9.51 6.94 24.28
C MET A 1 10.35 7.13 25.53
N GLU A 2 11.16 8.18 25.61
CA GLU A 2 11.99 8.48 26.80
C GLU A 2 11.17 8.57 28.09
N ALA A 3 9.92 9.06 27.98
CA ALA A 3 8.95 9.10 29.08
C ALA A 3 8.56 7.72 29.65
N ALA A 4 8.78 6.63 28.92
CA ALA A 4 8.44 5.28 29.34
C ALA A 4 9.63 4.54 30.01
N VAL A 5 10.83 5.10 29.94
CA VAL A 5 12.01 4.51 30.60
C VAL A 5 12.17 5.19 31.95
N GLY A 6 11.88 4.44 33.01
CA GLY A 6 11.84 4.94 34.37
C GLY A 6 13.05 4.53 35.20
N ARG A 7 13.26 5.29 36.27
CA ARG A 7 14.27 5.01 37.28
C ARG A 7 13.64 4.33 38.49
N LEU A 8 14.26 3.25 38.97
CA LEU A 8 13.85 2.60 40.22
C LEU A 8 14.53 3.27 41.41
N LEU A 9 13.72 3.67 42.39
CA LEU A 9 14.14 4.32 43.62
C LEU A 9 13.75 3.46 44.82
N THR A 10 14.64 3.38 45.81
CA THR A 10 14.31 2.94 47.17
C THR A 10 13.42 3.97 47.86
N ILE A 11 12.81 3.57 48.98
CA ILE A 11 12.04 4.50 49.83
C ILE A 11 12.89 5.68 50.30
N GLU A 12 14.16 5.43 50.63
CA GLU A 12 15.09 6.47 51.10
C GLU A 12 15.52 7.42 49.97
N GLU A 13 15.85 6.90 48.79
CA GLU A 13 16.17 7.71 47.60
C GLU A 13 15.00 8.60 47.19
N HIS A 14 13.78 8.07 47.24
CA HIS A 14 12.55 8.84 46.98
C HIS A 14 12.37 9.97 48.00
N ARG A 15 12.51 9.69 49.30
CA ARG A 15 12.32 10.68 50.39
C ARG A 15 13.41 11.75 50.45
N SER A 16 14.65 11.35 50.25
CA SER A 16 15.82 12.24 50.39
C SER A 16 16.12 13.04 49.12
N GLY A 17 15.58 12.61 47.97
CA GLY A 17 15.97 13.13 46.65
C GLY A 17 17.41 12.79 46.26
N ARG A 18 18.14 12.01 47.07
CA ARG A 18 19.47 11.49 46.74
C ARG A 18 19.36 10.24 45.88
N HIS A 19 20.38 10.03 45.07
CA HIS A 19 20.30 9.25 43.86
C HIS A 19 21.53 8.36 43.71
N ASP A 20 21.87 7.68 44.79
CA ASP A 20 23.18 7.05 45.02
C ASP A 20 23.40 5.78 44.19
N ALA A 21 22.32 5.06 43.84
CA ALA A 21 22.36 3.98 42.86
C ALA A 21 21.36 4.23 41.73
N VAL A 22 21.80 4.04 40.49
CA VAL A 22 20.94 4.19 39.32
C VAL A 22 20.51 2.80 38.84
N ARG A 23 19.23 2.63 38.52
CA ARG A 23 18.60 1.38 38.11
C ARG A 23 17.45 1.72 37.18
N SER A 24 17.31 1.00 36.08
CA SER A 24 16.31 1.29 35.05
C SER A 24 15.19 0.26 35.04
N ALA A 25 14.01 0.67 34.61
CA ALA A 25 12.84 -0.19 34.43
C ALA A 25 11.88 0.44 33.42
N PHE A 26 10.91 -0.33 32.93
CA PHE A 26 9.91 0.18 31.99
C PHE A 26 8.56 -0.53 32.14
N PRO A 27 7.44 0.17 31.90
CA PRO A 27 6.11 -0.41 31.96
C PRO A 27 5.81 -1.27 30.73
N ILE A 28 5.07 -2.36 30.96
CA ILE A 28 4.62 -3.31 29.93
C ILE A 28 3.08 -3.40 29.85
N GLY A 29 2.37 -2.57 30.63
CA GLY A 29 0.92 -2.45 30.66
C GLY A 29 0.23 -3.32 31.72
N ASP A 30 -1.06 -3.10 31.93
CA ASP A 30 -1.87 -3.60 33.07
C ASP A 30 -1.20 -3.30 34.42
N GLY A 31 -0.59 -2.13 34.57
CA GLY A 31 0.08 -1.75 35.80
C GLY A 31 1.38 -2.52 36.12
N HIS A 32 1.93 -3.27 35.17
CA HIS A 32 3.16 -4.05 35.36
C HIS A 32 4.40 -3.35 34.80
N VAL A 33 5.54 -3.61 35.44
CA VAL A 33 6.85 -3.02 35.13
C VAL A 33 7.91 -4.12 35.12
N LEU A 34 8.79 -4.08 34.12
CA LEU A 34 9.88 -5.04 33.96
C LEU A 34 11.25 -4.39 34.27
N THR A 35 12.12 -5.14 34.92
CA THR A 35 13.50 -4.73 35.26
C THR A 35 14.42 -5.95 35.41
N ALA A 36 15.70 -5.72 35.72
CA ALA A 36 16.64 -6.79 36.04
C ALA A 36 16.53 -7.23 37.51
N TRP A 37 16.62 -8.53 37.78
CA TRP A 37 16.48 -9.07 39.13
C TRP A 37 17.56 -8.57 40.09
N HIS A 38 18.81 -8.49 39.64
CA HIS A 38 19.88 -7.99 40.50
C HIS A 38 19.63 -6.56 41.00
N CYS A 39 18.89 -5.72 40.24
CA CYS A 39 18.50 -4.37 40.68
C CYS A 39 17.56 -4.42 41.89
N VAL A 40 16.57 -5.32 41.86
CA VAL A 40 15.60 -5.51 42.94
C VAL A 40 16.25 -6.21 44.14
N ARG A 41 17.07 -7.23 43.88
CA ARG A 41 17.83 -7.96 44.91
C ARG A 41 18.73 -7.04 45.74
N ALA A 42 19.39 -6.08 45.10
CA ALA A 42 20.26 -5.12 45.79
C ALA A 42 19.52 -4.19 46.78
N ILE A 43 18.19 -4.05 46.64
CA ILE A 43 17.37 -3.16 47.47
C ILE A 43 16.67 -3.91 48.61
N GLY A 44 16.43 -5.21 48.44
CA GLY A 44 15.66 -6.01 49.40
C GLY A 44 15.05 -7.28 48.80
N GLY A 45 15.27 -7.56 47.52
CA GLY A 45 14.80 -8.77 46.87
C GLY A 45 13.27 -8.87 46.89
N SER A 46 12.73 -9.99 47.36
CA SER A 46 11.30 -10.23 47.41
C SER A 46 10.55 -9.32 48.40
N ALA A 47 11.27 -8.67 49.33
CA ALA A 47 10.70 -7.69 50.25
C ALA A 47 10.82 -6.25 49.73
N ALA A 48 11.38 -6.04 48.53
CA ALA A 48 11.62 -4.71 47.99
C ALA A 48 10.32 -3.93 47.77
N ARG A 49 10.29 -2.71 48.30
CA ARG A 49 9.26 -1.70 48.05
C ARG A 49 9.93 -0.52 47.37
N LEU A 50 9.44 -0.19 46.18
CA LEU A 50 10.14 0.68 45.24
C LEU A 50 9.22 1.81 44.78
N TRP A 51 9.83 2.78 44.11
CA TRP A 51 9.15 3.78 43.30
C TRP A 51 9.74 3.75 41.88
N LEU A 52 8.87 3.82 40.88
CA LEU A 52 9.25 4.03 39.48
C LEU A 52 9.05 5.51 39.16
N ARG A 53 10.15 6.23 38.93
CA ARG A 53 10.13 7.61 38.48
C ARG A 53 10.08 7.67 36.96
N LEU A 54 9.00 8.19 36.39
CA LEU A 54 8.82 8.42 34.96
C LEU A 54 8.88 9.91 34.63
N GLN A 55 9.25 10.21 33.38
CA GLN A 55 9.26 11.59 32.91
C GLN A 55 7.88 12.01 32.40
N PRO A 56 7.49 13.27 32.56
CA PRO A 56 6.25 13.78 31.98
C PRO A 56 6.25 13.65 30.45
N ARG A 57 5.05 13.50 29.87
CA ARG A 57 4.89 13.47 28.40
C ARG A 57 5.21 14.81 27.74
N HIS A 58 5.13 15.92 28.47
CA HIS A 58 5.37 17.26 27.96
C HIS A 58 6.69 17.84 28.50
N PRO A 59 7.51 18.49 27.65
CA PRO A 59 8.71 19.20 28.10
C PRO A 59 8.37 20.22 29.19
N GLY A 60 9.05 20.15 30.33
CA GLY A 60 8.87 21.07 31.46
C GLY A 60 7.95 20.59 32.59
N GLY A 61 7.30 19.42 32.48
CA GLY A 61 6.54 18.84 33.59
C GLY A 61 7.41 18.33 34.74
N ALA A 62 6.79 18.08 35.90
CA ALA A 62 7.44 17.37 37.00
C ALA A 62 7.53 15.86 36.69
N ALA A 63 8.55 15.19 37.23
CA ALA A 63 8.63 13.73 37.16
C ALA A 63 7.49 13.10 37.98
N ILE A 64 6.99 11.96 37.52
CA ILE A 64 5.88 11.24 38.16
C ILE A 64 6.47 10.03 38.87
N ASP A 65 6.25 9.95 40.18
CA ASP A 65 6.70 8.84 41.01
C ASP A 65 5.56 7.88 41.27
N ILE A 66 5.71 6.65 40.77
CA ILE A 66 4.69 5.62 40.83
C ILE A 66 5.15 4.54 41.80
N PRO A 67 4.42 4.26 42.90
CA PRO A 67 4.84 3.24 43.85
C PRO A 67 4.65 1.86 43.21
N VAL A 68 5.68 1.02 43.28
CA VAL A 68 5.65 -0.34 42.74
C VAL A 68 6.23 -1.34 43.74
N PHE A 69 5.76 -2.58 43.71
CA PHE A 69 6.23 -3.66 44.58
C PHE A 69 6.64 -4.89 43.79
N TYR A 70 7.50 -5.71 44.40
CA TYR A 70 7.94 -6.98 43.82
C TYR A 70 6.77 -7.96 43.66
N VAL A 71 6.63 -8.55 42.47
CA VAL A 71 5.65 -9.61 42.18
C VAL A 71 6.35 -10.95 42.02
N ASP A 72 7.30 -11.03 41.08
CA ASP A 72 7.96 -12.27 40.71
C ASP A 72 9.36 -12.03 40.11
N HIS A 73 10.19 -13.07 40.00
CA HIS A 73 11.46 -13.01 39.29
C HIS A 73 11.88 -14.35 38.68
N GLU A 74 12.75 -14.27 37.68
CA GLU A 74 13.44 -15.41 37.09
C GLU A 74 14.95 -15.23 37.28
N ALA A 75 15.49 -15.81 38.36
CA ALA A 75 16.89 -15.64 38.74
C ALA A 75 17.87 -16.13 37.66
N THR A 76 17.47 -17.13 36.88
CA THR A 76 18.28 -17.66 35.78
C THR A 76 18.38 -16.67 34.63
N LEU A 77 17.30 -15.95 34.32
CA LEU A 77 17.23 -14.94 33.26
C LEU A 77 17.58 -13.53 33.74
N ASP A 78 17.79 -13.35 35.05
CA ASP A 78 18.04 -12.06 35.70
C ASP A 78 16.93 -11.03 35.44
N ALA A 79 15.67 -11.49 35.40
CA ALA A 79 14.50 -10.66 35.18
C ALA A 79 13.65 -10.56 36.44
N ALA A 80 13.04 -9.40 36.70
CA ALA A 80 12.06 -9.22 37.77
C ALA A 80 10.85 -8.45 37.27
N LEU A 81 9.69 -8.88 37.75
CA LEU A 81 8.39 -8.27 37.48
C LEU A 81 7.94 -7.51 38.73
N LEU A 82 7.55 -6.26 38.52
CA LEU A 82 6.98 -5.39 39.53
C LEU A 82 5.54 -5.02 39.13
N ALA A 83 4.71 -4.69 40.11
CA ALA A 83 3.36 -4.17 39.87
C ALA A 83 3.12 -2.88 40.66
N PHE A 84 2.16 -2.09 40.18
CA PHE A 84 1.67 -0.89 40.84
C PHE A 84 1.17 -1.19 42.27
N ASP A 85 1.61 -0.39 43.24
CA ASP A 85 1.27 -0.53 44.65
C ASP A 85 0.14 0.44 45.05
N GLU A 86 -1.11 0.01 44.81
CA GLU A 86 -2.31 0.79 45.11
C GLU A 86 -2.36 1.29 46.56
N GLN A 87 -1.85 0.50 47.52
CA GLN A 87 -1.88 0.86 48.94
C GLN A 87 -0.95 2.03 49.28
N ARG A 88 0.10 2.24 48.48
CA ARG A 88 1.07 3.34 48.67
C ARG A 88 0.82 4.52 47.75
N ALA A 89 -0.03 4.38 46.74
CA ALA A 89 -0.51 5.48 45.93
C ALA A 89 -1.48 6.32 46.79
N MET A 90 -0.94 7.23 47.60
CA MET A 90 -1.81 8.13 48.36
C MET A 90 -2.55 9.05 47.39
N PRO A 91 -3.86 9.26 47.53
CA PRO A 91 -4.58 10.26 46.76
C PRO A 91 -4.11 11.66 47.20
N SER A 92 -3.19 12.25 46.43
CA SER A 92 -2.94 13.69 46.48
C SER A 92 -4.14 14.38 45.83
N HIS A 93 -5.14 14.76 46.64
CA HIS A 93 -6.33 15.52 46.23
C HIS A 93 -7.15 14.94 45.07
N ASP A 94 -8.27 14.30 45.41
CA ASP A 94 -9.49 14.14 44.60
C ASP A 94 -9.30 13.82 43.09
N GLY A 95 -8.76 12.63 42.75
CA GLY A 95 -8.93 12.05 41.41
C GLY A 95 -7.78 11.20 40.84
N GLU A 96 -6.55 11.32 41.34
CA GLU A 96 -5.36 10.91 40.57
C GLU A 96 -5.02 9.40 40.53
N LEU A 97 -5.74 8.52 41.24
CA LEU A 97 -5.33 7.10 41.35
C LEU A 97 -5.65 6.30 40.07
N GLU A 98 -6.82 6.52 39.47
CA GLU A 98 -7.13 6.03 38.12
C GLU A 98 -6.21 6.67 37.07
N ASP A 99 -5.76 7.90 37.29
CA ASP A 99 -4.84 8.60 36.41
C ASP A 99 -3.44 7.97 36.41
N LEU A 100 -2.93 7.46 37.54
CA LEU A 100 -1.59 6.85 37.60
C LEU A 100 -1.51 5.48 36.90
N VAL A 101 -2.51 4.62 37.08
CA VAL A 101 -2.56 3.33 36.37
C VAL A 101 -2.79 3.56 34.88
N SER A 102 -3.74 4.44 34.54
CA SER A 102 -3.99 4.84 33.15
C SER A 102 -2.75 5.46 32.52
N TYR A 103 -2.00 6.28 33.27
CA TYR A 103 -0.74 6.84 32.81
C TYR A 103 0.31 5.75 32.55
N LEU A 104 0.49 4.82 33.49
CA LEU A 104 1.45 3.72 33.37
C LEU A 104 1.15 2.85 32.14
N ASP A 105 -0.13 2.57 31.89
CA ASP A 105 -0.60 1.83 30.71
C ASP A 105 -0.46 2.65 29.42
N ALA A 106 -0.67 3.96 29.48
CA ALA A 106 -0.52 4.86 28.34
C ALA A 106 0.95 5.04 27.94
N VAL A 107 1.90 4.88 28.85
CA VAL A 107 3.34 4.90 28.55
C VAL A 107 3.96 3.51 28.40
N ALA A 108 3.17 2.44 28.54
CA ALA A 108 3.66 1.08 28.37
C ALA A 108 4.31 0.86 27.00
N LEU A 109 5.48 0.25 27.00
CA LEU A 109 6.21 -0.04 25.77
C LEU A 109 5.71 -1.34 25.13
N PRO A 110 5.44 -1.34 23.81
CA PRO A 110 4.98 -2.55 23.12
C PRO A 110 6.10 -3.58 23.08
N LEU A 111 5.75 -4.86 23.30
CA LEU A 111 6.69 -5.97 23.33
C LEU A 111 6.68 -6.73 22.00
N THR A 112 7.83 -7.31 21.62
CA THR A 112 7.91 -8.34 20.57
C THR A 112 8.96 -9.40 20.93
N THR A 113 8.90 -10.54 20.25
CA THR A 113 9.86 -11.65 20.44
C THR A 113 10.89 -11.75 19.31
N GLU A 114 10.70 -10.97 18.25
CA GLU A 114 11.53 -10.99 17.06
C GLU A 114 12.78 -10.14 17.24
N ILE A 115 13.95 -10.75 17.08
CA ILE A 115 15.24 -10.07 17.02
C ILE A 115 16.23 -10.95 16.26
N GLU A 116 16.95 -10.37 15.33
CA GLU A 116 17.92 -11.07 14.48
C GLU A 116 19.33 -10.51 14.65
N ALA A 117 20.32 -11.29 14.22
CA ALA A 117 21.68 -10.79 14.17
C ALA A 117 21.75 -9.61 13.18
N TYR A 118 22.55 -8.61 13.53
CA TYR A 118 22.75 -7.38 12.77
C TYR A 118 21.61 -6.35 12.79
N ASP A 119 20.51 -6.62 13.48
CA ASP A 119 19.46 -5.62 13.73
C ASP A 119 20.04 -4.34 14.33
N GLN A 120 19.56 -3.20 13.84
CA GLN A 120 19.81 -1.90 14.47
C GLN A 120 18.88 -1.75 15.67
N VAL A 121 19.48 -1.50 16.83
CA VAL A 121 18.77 -1.46 18.10
C VAL A 121 19.13 -0.21 18.89
N ARG A 122 18.31 0.10 19.88
CA ARG A 122 18.55 1.18 20.82
C ARG A 122 18.51 0.64 22.25
N VAL A 123 19.45 1.07 23.07
CA VAL A 123 19.53 0.70 24.48
C VAL A 123 19.25 1.93 25.31
N ALA A 124 18.21 1.87 26.14
CA ALA A 124 17.77 3.02 26.94
C ALA A 124 17.89 2.74 28.44
N GLY A 125 18.20 3.78 29.22
CA GLY A 125 18.32 3.67 30.68
C GLY A 125 18.91 4.94 31.29
N HIS A 126 19.42 4.82 32.52
CA HIS A 126 20.00 5.93 33.27
C HIS A 126 21.46 5.61 33.65
N PRO A 127 22.46 6.09 32.89
CA PRO A 127 23.88 5.84 33.18
C PRO A 127 24.37 6.64 34.40
N GLU A 128 25.36 6.11 35.12
CA GLU A 128 25.87 6.67 36.38
C GLU A 128 26.60 8.01 36.18
N ARG A 129 27.40 8.15 35.11
CA ARG A 129 28.16 9.39 34.82
C ARG A 129 27.35 10.48 34.12
N ASN A 130 26.17 10.15 33.60
CA ASN A 130 25.23 11.13 33.08
C ASN A 130 23.92 10.99 33.87
N PRO A 131 23.91 11.44 35.15
CA PRO A 131 22.72 11.45 35.99
C PRO A 131 21.80 12.62 35.57
N ALA A 132 21.68 12.88 34.27
CA ALA A 132 20.63 13.71 33.75
C ALA A 132 19.31 13.27 34.40
N ARG A 133 18.39 14.22 34.63
CA ARG A 133 17.04 13.90 35.07
C ARG A 133 16.31 12.94 34.11
N TYR A 134 16.86 12.73 32.92
CA TYR A 134 16.26 12.03 31.81
C TYR A 134 16.97 10.70 31.53
N SER A 135 16.24 9.77 30.92
CA SER A 135 16.79 8.55 30.35
C SER A 135 17.62 8.91 29.12
N VAL A 136 18.73 8.18 28.93
CA VAL A 136 19.62 8.31 27.78
C VAL A 136 19.40 7.11 26.87
N ILE A 137 19.46 7.33 25.57
CA ILE A 137 19.31 6.28 24.56
C ILE A 137 20.57 6.22 23.70
N TYR A 138 21.17 5.03 23.61
CA TYR A 138 22.31 4.75 22.74
C TYR A 138 21.89 3.88 21.58
N THR A 139 22.43 4.15 20.39
CA THR A 139 22.29 3.28 19.24
C THR A 139 23.30 2.14 19.31
N GLY A 140 22.86 0.94 18.92
CA GLY A 140 23.68 -0.25 18.90
C GLY A 140 23.29 -1.18 17.77
N LYS A 141 24.08 -2.24 17.61
CA LYS A 141 23.84 -3.29 16.62
C LYS A 141 23.86 -4.65 17.30
N VAL A 142 22.88 -5.50 17.00
CA VAL A 142 22.88 -6.88 17.49
C VAL A 142 24.04 -7.63 16.85
N GLN A 143 24.96 -8.15 17.66
CA GLN A 143 26.02 -9.03 17.17
C GLN A 143 25.51 -10.47 17.11
N GLN A 144 24.76 -10.89 18.13
CA GLN A 144 24.21 -12.23 18.24
C GLN A 144 22.82 -12.14 18.90
N ALA A 145 21.78 -12.50 18.16
CA ALA A 145 20.39 -12.51 18.66
C ALA A 145 20.15 -13.57 19.74
N THR A 146 20.95 -14.63 19.77
CA THR A 146 20.92 -15.65 20.82
C THR A 146 22.33 -16.14 21.11
N SER A 147 22.80 -15.90 22.32
CA SER A 147 24.09 -16.37 22.84
C SER A 147 23.90 -17.00 24.20
N ARG A 148 24.73 -17.99 24.54
CA ARG A 148 24.77 -18.56 25.89
C ARG A 148 25.97 -18.05 26.67
N ILE A 149 25.72 -17.46 27.84
CA ILE A 149 26.75 -17.10 28.81
C ILE A 149 26.43 -17.86 30.11
N GLY A 150 27.24 -18.90 30.37
CA GLY A 150 26.90 -19.89 31.39
C GLY A 150 25.58 -20.58 31.06
N LYS A 151 24.61 -20.51 31.98
CA LYS A 151 23.25 -21.06 31.80
C LYS A 151 22.26 -20.06 31.18
N ARG A 152 22.69 -18.82 30.89
CA ARG A 152 21.80 -17.73 30.47
C ARG A 152 21.77 -17.58 28.96
N SER A 153 20.58 -17.44 28.39
CA SER A 153 20.35 -16.99 27.02
C SER A 153 20.33 -15.46 27.01
N VAL A 154 21.15 -14.84 26.17
CA VAL A 154 21.29 -13.38 26.06
C VAL A 154 21.39 -12.93 24.61
N VAL A 155 20.94 -11.71 24.35
CA VAL A 155 21.28 -10.94 23.15
C VAL A 155 22.59 -10.21 23.41
N ARG A 156 23.54 -10.33 22.49
CA ARG A 156 24.78 -9.56 22.52
C ARG A 156 24.65 -8.35 21.60
N VAL A 157 24.75 -7.16 22.17
CA VAL A 157 24.63 -5.89 21.45
C VAL A 157 25.95 -5.12 21.53
N HIS A 158 26.39 -4.58 20.40
CA HIS A 158 27.52 -3.67 20.34
C HIS A 158 27.02 -2.22 20.31
N VAL A 159 27.48 -1.41 21.26
CA VAL A 159 27.14 0.01 21.41
C VAL A 159 28.43 0.80 21.38
N ALA A 160 28.75 1.41 20.22
CA ALA A 160 30.05 2.05 19.99
C ALA A 160 30.40 3.10 21.06
N SER A 161 29.42 3.85 21.57
CA SER A 161 29.61 4.87 22.60
C SER A 161 30.23 4.34 23.89
N PHE A 162 29.97 3.08 24.24
CA PHE A 162 30.53 2.43 25.43
C PHE A 162 31.97 1.93 25.24
N GLY A 163 32.49 1.94 24.01
CA GLY A 163 33.87 1.58 23.68
C GLY A 163 34.71 2.78 23.24
N SER A 164 34.20 4.00 23.44
CA SER A 164 34.88 5.24 23.02
C SER A 164 35.99 5.64 23.99
N ARG A 165 36.89 6.54 23.55
CA ARG A 165 38.03 7.05 24.36
C ARG A 165 37.60 7.76 25.65
N SER A 166 36.36 8.25 25.70
CA SER A 166 35.69 8.81 26.88
C SER A 166 34.39 8.04 27.11
N ALA A 167 34.49 6.72 27.32
CA ALA A 167 33.34 5.85 27.45
C ALA A 167 32.39 6.33 28.57
N GLU A 168 31.10 6.37 28.27
CA GLU A 168 30.08 6.50 29.31
C GLU A 168 30.06 5.23 30.17
N ILE A 169 29.89 5.38 31.48
CA ILE A 169 29.80 4.24 32.39
C ILE A 169 28.36 3.71 32.32
N PRO A 170 28.13 2.50 31.78
CA PRO A 170 26.79 1.95 31.59
C PRO A 170 26.13 1.47 32.89
N SER A 171 26.84 1.55 34.03
CA SER A 171 26.26 1.37 35.36
C SER A 171 24.97 2.19 35.47
N GLY A 172 23.88 1.51 35.84
CA GLY A 172 22.55 2.10 35.94
C GLY A 172 21.61 1.91 34.75
N MET A 173 22.14 1.45 33.61
CA MET A 173 21.33 1.01 32.47
C MET A 173 20.63 -0.33 32.73
N SER A 174 21.09 -1.11 33.72
CA SER A 174 20.51 -2.40 34.10
C SER A 174 19.00 -2.30 34.34
N GLY A 175 18.26 -3.21 33.71
CA GLY A 175 16.79 -3.27 33.70
C GLY A 175 16.11 -2.37 32.66
N GLY A 176 16.85 -1.52 31.95
CA GLY A 176 16.33 -0.69 30.86
C GLY A 176 16.02 -1.49 29.58
N PRO A 177 15.16 -0.99 28.69
CA PRO A 177 14.73 -1.74 27.51
C PRO A 177 15.79 -1.78 26.41
N LEU A 178 15.86 -2.93 25.72
CA LEU A 178 16.45 -3.07 24.39
C LEU A 178 15.34 -2.92 23.36
N LEU A 179 15.43 -1.87 22.56
CA LEU A 179 14.43 -1.46 21.59
C LEU A 179 14.89 -1.85 20.18
N ARG A 180 14.01 -2.49 19.42
CA ARG A 180 14.15 -2.65 17.97
C ARG A 180 13.18 -1.69 17.31
N ARG A 181 13.69 -0.81 16.46
CA ARG A 181 12.84 -0.05 15.55
C ARG A 181 12.55 -0.97 14.37
N ASP A 182 11.28 -1.30 14.19
CA ASP A 182 10.85 -1.99 13.00
C ASP A 182 11.14 -1.08 11.79
N PRO A 183 11.95 -1.53 10.82
CA PRO A 183 12.43 -0.68 9.73
C PRO A 183 11.29 -0.21 8.82
N ASP A 184 10.18 -0.95 8.78
CA ASP A 184 9.07 -0.72 7.85
C ASP A 184 8.02 0.22 8.48
N SER A 185 7.59 -0.05 9.70
CA SER A 185 6.59 0.76 10.42
C SER A 185 7.19 1.95 11.18
N GLY A 186 8.51 1.94 11.41
CA GLY A 186 9.18 2.90 12.28
C GLY A 186 8.80 2.81 13.75
N VAL A 187 7.93 1.87 14.14
CA VAL A 187 7.50 1.62 15.51
C VAL A 187 8.61 0.93 16.28
N GLU A 188 8.92 1.42 17.48
CA GLU A 188 9.90 0.76 18.34
C GLU A 188 9.21 -0.19 19.31
N THR A 189 9.71 -1.41 19.38
CA THR A 189 9.23 -2.47 20.25
C THR A 189 10.35 -2.95 21.14
N VAL A 190 10.01 -3.40 22.35
CA VAL A 190 10.97 -3.99 23.28
C VAL A 190 11.17 -5.44 22.90
N VAL A 191 12.42 -5.79 22.62
CA VAL A 191 12.88 -7.14 22.26
C VAL A 191 13.71 -7.79 23.39
N GLY A 192 14.16 -6.98 24.33
CA GLY A 192 14.92 -7.42 25.49
C GLY A 192 15.05 -6.35 26.58
N PHE A 193 15.87 -6.63 27.58
CA PHE A 193 16.20 -5.70 28.66
C PHE A 193 17.68 -5.85 29.03
N VAL A 194 18.32 -4.77 29.48
CA VAL A 194 19.75 -4.79 29.87
C VAL A 194 19.91 -5.62 31.15
N SER A 195 20.66 -6.72 31.08
CA SER A 195 20.97 -7.53 32.26
C SER A 195 22.35 -7.17 32.80
N THR A 196 23.37 -7.17 31.95
CA THR A 196 24.74 -6.92 32.40
C THR A 196 25.61 -6.40 31.25
N PHE A 197 26.82 -5.97 31.58
CA PHE A 197 27.84 -5.55 30.65
C PHE A 197 29.16 -6.15 31.15
N PRO A 198 29.98 -6.78 30.29
CA PRO A 198 31.29 -7.25 30.69
C PRO A 198 32.15 -6.03 31.05
N THR A 199 32.72 -5.99 32.25
CA THR A 199 33.53 -4.87 32.71
C THR A 199 35.02 -5.19 32.76
N GLN A 200 35.85 -4.20 32.43
CA GLN A 200 37.27 -4.17 32.79
C GLN A 200 37.48 -2.99 33.75
N LEU A 201 38.31 -3.17 34.77
CA LEU A 201 38.70 -2.07 35.64
C LEU A 201 39.72 -1.20 34.90
N SER A 202 39.43 0.10 34.78
CA SER A 202 40.40 1.09 34.31
C SER A 202 41.56 1.22 35.31
N ALA A 203 42.64 1.89 34.91
CA ALA A 203 43.76 2.21 35.81
C ALA A 203 43.31 3.05 37.03
N GLU A 204 42.16 3.72 36.94
CA GLU A 204 41.53 4.54 37.99
C GLU A 204 40.49 3.77 38.82
N GLY A 205 40.31 2.46 38.57
CA GLY A 205 39.38 1.61 39.31
C GLY A 205 37.92 1.72 38.86
N THR A 206 37.63 2.38 37.74
CA THR A 206 36.27 2.49 37.20
C THR A 206 35.94 1.32 36.29
N ALA A 207 34.74 0.75 36.42
CA ALA A 207 34.29 -0.36 35.58
C ALA A 207 33.87 0.16 34.19
N GLU A 208 34.66 -0.17 33.15
CA GLU A 208 34.41 0.19 31.75
C GLU A 208 33.89 -1.00 30.95
N ALA A 209 33.00 -0.78 29.97
CA ALA A 209 32.44 -1.86 29.15
C ALA A 209 33.51 -2.44 28.20
N LEU A 210 33.85 -3.71 28.39
CA LEU A 210 34.82 -4.40 27.54
C LEU A 210 34.26 -4.56 26.12
N GLY A 211 34.96 -4.00 25.13
CA GLY A 211 34.63 -4.14 23.71
C GLY A 211 33.29 -3.54 23.30
N ALA A 212 32.81 -2.52 24.03
CA ALA A 212 31.54 -1.85 23.77
C ALA A 212 30.32 -2.79 23.80
N THR A 213 30.42 -3.91 24.54
CA THR A 213 29.42 -4.98 24.54
C THR A 213 28.41 -4.80 25.67
N VAL A 214 27.12 -4.93 25.36
CA VAL A 214 26.01 -5.00 26.30
C VAL A 214 25.32 -6.36 26.17
N LEU A 215 24.97 -6.96 27.30
CA LEU A 215 24.27 -8.24 27.36
C LEU A 215 22.84 -8.02 27.84
N CYS A 216 21.89 -8.36 26.97
CA CYS A 216 20.46 -8.17 27.24
C CYS A 216 19.74 -9.51 27.40
N GLY A 217 18.83 -9.61 28.35
CA GLY A 217 17.85 -10.71 28.41
C GLY A 217 16.81 -10.57 27.28
N ARG A 218 16.23 -11.69 26.84
CA ARG A 218 15.27 -11.73 25.73
C ARG A 218 13.83 -11.73 26.25
N ILE A 219 12.96 -10.92 25.64
CA ILE A 219 11.51 -10.98 25.93
C ILE A 219 10.92 -12.36 25.57
N ALA A 220 11.41 -12.97 24.48
CA ALA A 220 11.01 -14.32 24.05
C ALA A 220 11.15 -15.36 25.18
N ASP A 221 12.23 -15.27 25.97
CA ASP A 221 12.51 -16.24 27.03
C ASP A 221 11.64 -16.00 28.29
N LEU A 222 11.00 -14.82 28.40
CA LEU A 222 10.12 -14.45 29.52
C LEU A 222 8.65 -14.78 29.27
N ARG A 223 8.23 -14.98 28.01
CA ARG A 223 6.83 -15.19 27.64
C ARG A 223 6.17 -16.31 28.45
N GLU A 224 6.85 -17.44 28.61
CA GLU A 224 6.32 -18.61 29.33
C GLU A 224 6.52 -18.53 30.85
N ARG A 225 7.25 -17.52 31.34
CA ARG A 225 7.61 -17.37 32.75
C ARG A 225 6.74 -16.34 33.46
N PHE A 226 6.43 -15.25 32.77
CA PHE A 226 5.61 -14.18 33.32
C PHE A 226 4.32 -14.02 32.52
N GLN A 227 3.18 -14.36 33.14
CA GLN A 227 1.86 -14.19 32.52
C GLN A 227 1.60 -12.74 32.07
N ALA A 228 2.11 -11.74 32.79
CA ALA A 228 2.01 -10.34 32.41
C ALA A 228 2.73 -10.03 31.08
N VAL A 229 3.87 -10.67 30.82
CA VAL A 229 4.61 -10.52 29.55
C VAL A 229 3.84 -11.17 28.41
N GLU A 230 3.27 -12.36 28.61
CA GLU A 230 2.42 -13.00 27.60
C GLU A 230 1.19 -12.15 27.27
N LYS A 231 0.49 -11.61 28.28
CA LYS A 231 -0.65 -10.71 28.08
C LYS A 231 -0.26 -9.43 27.33
N ALA A 232 0.90 -8.85 27.63
CA ALA A 232 1.41 -7.68 26.92
C ALA A 232 1.70 -7.99 25.44
N LEU A 233 2.30 -9.15 25.14
CA LEU A 233 2.52 -9.62 23.77
C LEU A 233 1.19 -9.84 23.01
N LEU A 234 0.19 -10.48 23.64
CA LEU A 234 -1.12 -10.70 23.02
C LEU A 234 -1.89 -9.40 22.78
N ARG A 235 -1.79 -8.41 23.68
CA ARG A 235 -2.40 -7.09 23.48
C ARG A 235 -1.82 -6.35 22.29
N GLN A 236 -0.54 -6.55 21.98
CA GLN A 236 0.05 -5.99 20.77
C GLN A 236 -0.56 -6.63 19.52
N VAL A 237 -0.72 -7.95 19.51
CA VAL A 237 -1.41 -8.67 18.41
C VAL A 237 -2.86 -8.19 18.28
N ALA A 238 -3.57 -8.01 19.39
CA ALA A 238 -4.94 -7.51 19.41
C ALA A 238 -5.05 -6.05 18.96
N ARG A 239 -4.12 -5.15 19.32
CA ARG A 239 -4.08 -3.77 18.84
C ARG A 239 -3.85 -3.70 17.34
N LEU A 240 -2.94 -4.52 16.82
CA LEU A 240 -2.74 -4.67 15.38
C LEU A 240 -4.00 -5.23 14.69
N ALA A 241 -4.73 -6.13 15.34
CA ALA A 241 -6.03 -6.62 14.86
C ALA A 241 -7.18 -5.60 15.01
N THR A 242 -7.09 -4.64 15.93
CA THR A 242 -8.13 -3.60 16.13
C THR A 242 -8.09 -2.56 15.01
N VAL A 243 -6.91 -2.29 14.43
CA VAL A 243 -6.77 -1.55 13.17
C VAL A 243 -7.48 -2.27 12.01
N SER A 244 -7.56 -3.60 12.07
CA SER A 244 -8.33 -4.44 11.14
C SER A 244 -9.84 -4.49 11.44
N ALA A 245 -10.31 -4.08 12.63
CA ALA A 245 -11.72 -4.16 13.03
C ALA A 245 -12.57 -2.94 12.60
N ALA A 246 -11.95 -1.90 12.04
CA ALA A 246 -12.67 -0.76 11.44
C ALA A 246 -13.30 -1.10 10.07
N VAL A 247 -13.00 -2.29 9.53
CA VAL A 247 -13.59 -2.83 8.30
C VAL A 247 -14.81 -3.66 8.67
N GLU A 248 -15.95 -3.48 8.00
CA GLU A 248 -17.09 -4.37 8.18
C GLU A 248 -16.66 -5.83 7.92
N GLU A 249 -16.61 -6.66 8.98
CA GLU A 249 -16.20 -8.08 8.90
C GLU A 249 -17.16 -8.96 8.08
N ARG A 250 -18.28 -8.39 7.58
CA ARG A 250 -19.30 -9.09 6.82
C ARG A 250 -19.10 -8.91 5.32
N LEU A 251 -19.20 -9.99 4.55
CA LEU A 251 -19.29 -9.89 3.09
C LEU A 251 -20.55 -9.13 2.67
N SER A 252 -20.46 -8.38 1.58
CA SER A 252 -21.61 -7.73 0.96
C SER A 252 -22.65 -8.75 0.44
N GLU A 253 -23.92 -8.32 0.39
CA GLU A 253 -25.03 -9.20 -0.04
C GLU A 253 -24.85 -9.73 -1.47
N ASP A 254 -24.31 -8.95 -2.39
CA ASP A 254 -24.05 -9.37 -3.77
C ASP A 254 -22.90 -10.38 -3.88
N ALA A 255 -21.89 -10.31 -3.00
CA ALA A 255 -20.83 -11.30 -2.90
C ALA A 255 -21.37 -12.66 -2.41
N ILE A 256 -22.40 -12.63 -1.57
CA ILE A 256 -23.00 -13.83 -0.96
C ILE A 256 -24.08 -14.45 -1.85
N ALA A 257 -24.83 -13.64 -2.61
CA ALA A 257 -26.05 -14.06 -3.30
C ALA A 257 -25.87 -15.31 -4.19
N ALA A 258 -24.77 -15.38 -4.94
CA ALA A 258 -24.47 -16.51 -5.82
C ALA A 258 -24.21 -17.84 -5.08
N HIS A 259 -23.75 -17.76 -3.83
CA HIS A 259 -23.38 -18.91 -3.01
C HIS A 259 -24.45 -19.30 -1.99
N ARG A 260 -25.34 -18.36 -1.64
CA ARG A 260 -26.43 -18.56 -0.69
C ARG A 260 -27.33 -19.74 -1.07
N VAL A 261 -27.72 -19.85 -2.33
CA VAL A 261 -28.59 -20.94 -2.83
C VAL A 261 -27.97 -22.31 -2.58
N ILE A 262 -26.66 -22.44 -2.80
CA ILE A 262 -25.93 -23.71 -2.59
C ILE A 262 -25.92 -24.05 -1.10
N LEU A 263 -25.62 -23.07 -0.23
CA LEU A 263 -25.56 -23.27 1.22
C LEU A 263 -26.95 -23.54 1.84
N GLU A 264 -27.98 -22.83 1.38
CA GLU A 264 -29.38 -23.05 1.77
C GLU A 264 -29.85 -24.46 1.42
N SER A 265 -29.58 -24.91 0.20
CA SER A 265 -29.97 -26.26 -0.27
C SER A 265 -29.33 -27.38 0.56
N ALA A 266 -28.20 -27.10 1.21
CA ALA A 266 -27.48 -28.03 2.06
C ALA A 266 -27.72 -27.83 3.57
N GLY A 267 -28.57 -26.86 3.96
CA GLY A 267 -28.79 -26.52 5.37
C GLY A 267 -27.54 -25.98 6.08
N ALA A 268 -26.61 -25.39 5.33
CA ALA A 268 -25.30 -24.94 5.79
C ALA A 268 -25.16 -23.40 5.67
N LEU A 269 -26.13 -22.67 6.21
CA LEU A 269 -26.06 -21.21 6.30
C LEU A 269 -25.32 -20.78 7.59
N PRO A 270 -24.31 -19.90 7.51
CA PRO A 270 -23.68 -19.37 8.71
C PRO A 270 -24.61 -18.37 9.42
N ALA A 271 -24.53 -18.30 10.74
CA ALA A 271 -25.32 -17.35 11.54
C ALA A 271 -24.96 -15.87 11.26
N ALA A 272 -23.74 -15.63 10.77
CA ALA A 272 -23.26 -14.36 10.27
C ALA A 272 -22.21 -14.61 9.17
N TRP A 273 -22.08 -13.70 8.21
CA TRP A 273 -21.08 -13.81 7.14
C TRP A 273 -19.69 -13.31 7.57
N THR A 274 -19.22 -13.76 8.74
CA THR A 274 -17.92 -13.41 9.32
C THR A 274 -16.97 -14.61 9.28
N SER A 275 -15.65 -14.36 9.37
CA SER A 275 -14.62 -15.40 9.31
C SER A 275 -14.85 -16.49 10.37
N LEU A 276 -15.16 -16.08 11.61
CA LEU A 276 -15.41 -17.00 12.72
C LEU A 276 -16.60 -17.93 12.45
N ALA A 277 -17.74 -17.38 12.04
CA ALA A 277 -18.96 -18.17 11.83
C ALA A 277 -18.82 -19.12 10.63
N ILE A 278 -18.15 -18.69 9.56
CA ILE A 278 -17.86 -19.53 8.39
C ILE A 278 -16.90 -20.67 8.77
N ARG A 279 -15.83 -20.40 9.53
CA ARG A 279 -14.89 -21.44 9.99
C ARG A 279 -15.54 -22.46 10.92
N GLN A 280 -16.35 -22.01 11.89
CA GLN A 280 -17.12 -22.91 12.76
C GLN A 280 -18.06 -23.82 11.97
N LEU A 281 -18.64 -23.32 10.89
CA LEU A 281 -19.49 -24.11 10.03
C LEU A 281 -18.67 -25.09 9.18
N LEU A 282 -17.50 -24.68 8.68
CA LEU A 282 -16.56 -25.51 7.95
C LEU A 282 -16.07 -26.69 8.78
N GLU A 283 -15.73 -26.48 10.06
CA GLU A 283 -15.31 -27.54 11.00
C GLU A 283 -16.40 -28.61 11.23
N ARG A 284 -17.66 -28.24 11.06
CA ARG A 284 -18.81 -29.16 11.18
C ARG A 284 -19.07 -29.95 9.91
N GLN A 285 -18.53 -29.52 8.77
CA GLN A 285 -18.66 -30.25 7.51
C GLN A 285 -17.62 -31.37 7.47
N THR A 286 -18.07 -32.59 7.20
CA THR A 286 -17.19 -33.76 7.05
C THR A 286 -17.16 -34.19 5.59
N GLY A 287 -15.96 -34.29 5.01
CA GLY A 287 -15.74 -34.73 3.63
C GLY A 287 -15.54 -33.63 2.58
N ILE A 288 -15.20 -34.04 1.36
CA ILE A 288 -15.04 -33.16 0.20
C ILE A 288 -16.42 -33.02 -0.44
N SER A 289 -17.07 -31.88 -0.21
CA SER A 289 -18.38 -31.56 -0.76
C SER A 289 -18.36 -30.17 -1.39
N ARG A 290 -19.27 -29.91 -2.34
CA ARG A 290 -19.47 -28.57 -2.92
C ARG A 290 -19.73 -27.50 -1.86
N VAL A 291 -20.29 -27.87 -0.70
CA VAL A 291 -20.53 -26.98 0.44
C VAL A 291 -19.20 -26.62 1.11
N THR A 292 -18.32 -27.60 1.31
CA THR A 292 -16.97 -27.39 1.87
C THR A 292 -16.19 -26.38 1.02
N ASP A 293 -16.25 -26.51 -0.31
CA ASP A 293 -15.60 -25.61 -1.26
C ASP A 293 -16.12 -24.17 -1.13
N VAL A 294 -17.44 -24.02 -1.08
CA VAL A 294 -18.09 -22.71 -0.92
C VAL A 294 -17.73 -22.09 0.43
N LEU A 295 -17.66 -22.86 1.50
CA LEU A 295 -17.24 -22.34 2.79
C LEU A 295 -15.75 -21.96 2.82
N GLN A 296 -14.89 -22.73 2.14
CA GLN A 296 -13.46 -22.42 2.01
C GLN A 296 -13.21 -21.13 1.22
N LEU A 297 -13.87 -20.96 0.07
CA LEU A 297 -13.70 -19.74 -0.74
C LEU A 297 -14.23 -18.50 0.01
N LEU A 298 -15.38 -18.61 0.71
CA LEU A 298 -15.94 -17.49 1.47
C LEU A 298 -15.06 -17.14 2.67
N ALA A 299 -14.51 -18.14 3.38
CA ALA A 299 -13.54 -17.92 4.44
C ALA A 299 -12.29 -17.20 3.93
N ALA A 300 -11.75 -17.65 2.79
CA ALA A 300 -10.57 -17.06 2.18
C ALA A 300 -10.79 -15.59 1.77
N ALA A 301 -11.98 -15.25 1.26
CA ALA A 301 -12.36 -13.90 0.90
C ALA A 301 -12.54 -13.00 2.13
N VAL A 302 -13.20 -13.48 3.19
CA VAL A 302 -13.36 -12.69 4.43
C VAL A 302 -12.00 -12.41 5.08
N GLU A 303 -11.12 -13.41 5.13
CA GLU A 303 -9.75 -13.24 5.65
C GLU A 303 -8.91 -12.26 4.83
N ALA A 304 -9.24 -12.06 3.55
CA ALA A 304 -8.57 -11.10 2.69
C ALA A 304 -9.07 -9.66 2.91
N LYS A 305 -10.27 -9.44 3.48
CA LYS A 305 -10.83 -8.09 3.66
C LYS A 305 -9.93 -7.16 4.48
N PRO A 306 -9.37 -7.58 5.64
CA PRO A 306 -8.42 -6.74 6.38
C PRO A 306 -7.19 -6.34 5.57
N VAL A 307 -6.67 -7.27 4.76
CA VAL A 307 -5.50 -7.03 3.91
C VAL A 307 -5.86 -6.05 2.81
N PHE A 308 -7.00 -6.27 2.16
CA PHE A 308 -7.53 -5.38 1.13
C PHE A 308 -7.70 -3.95 1.66
N ALA A 309 -8.27 -3.79 2.86
CA ALA A 309 -8.40 -2.50 3.53
C ALA A 309 -7.06 -1.88 3.91
N ALA A 310 -6.11 -2.67 4.41
CA ALA A 310 -4.76 -2.22 4.75
C ALA A 310 -3.96 -1.79 3.51
N CYS A 311 -4.36 -2.25 2.33
CA CYS A 311 -3.85 -1.81 1.04
C CYS A 311 -4.71 -0.68 0.44
N GLU A 312 -5.56 -0.03 1.24
CA GLU A 312 -6.46 1.05 0.84
C GLU A 312 -7.39 0.69 -0.34
N GLY A 313 -7.69 -0.62 -0.51
CA GLY A 313 -8.45 -1.10 -1.65
C GLY A 313 -9.89 -0.56 -1.72
N TYR A 314 -10.48 -0.21 -0.57
CA TYR A 314 -11.83 0.40 -0.52
C TYR A 314 -11.84 1.87 -0.96
N GLU A 315 -10.68 2.52 -1.04
CA GLU A 315 -10.55 3.89 -1.56
C GLU A 315 -10.41 3.93 -3.09
N ILE A 316 -10.17 2.77 -3.72
CA ILE A 316 -10.03 2.65 -5.17
C ILE A 316 -11.41 2.73 -5.81
N ALA A 317 -11.54 3.60 -6.83
CA ALA A 317 -12.77 3.69 -7.60
C ALA A 317 -13.08 2.33 -8.26
N LEU A 318 -14.34 1.92 -8.23
CA LEU A 318 -14.74 0.58 -8.67
C LEU A 318 -14.27 0.23 -10.10
N GLY A 319 -14.30 1.19 -11.03
CA GLY A 319 -13.79 1.01 -12.40
C GLY A 319 -12.29 0.68 -12.47
N GLN A 320 -11.49 1.36 -11.65
CA GLN A 320 -10.06 1.05 -11.50
C GLN A 320 -9.85 -0.33 -10.87
N LEU A 321 -10.65 -0.68 -9.86
CA LEU A 321 -10.57 -1.98 -9.21
C LEU A 321 -10.89 -3.14 -10.18
N HIS A 322 -11.88 -2.98 -11.05
CA HIS A 322 -12.16 -3.93 -12.13
C HIS A 322 -10.96 -4.09 -13.08
N GLY A 323 -10.27 -2.99 -13.38
CA GLY A 323 -9.04 -2.99 -14.19
C GLY A 323 -7.91 -3.78 -13.55
N ILE A 324 -7.66 -3.55 -12.25
CA ILE A 324 -6.70 -4.33 -11.46
C ILE A 324 -7.10 -5.80 -11.48
N TYR A 325 -8.37 -6.12 -11.21
CA TYR A 325 -8.87 -7.48 -11.23
C TYR A 325 -8.62 -8.16 -12.58
N ARG A 326 -8.99 -7.51 -13.69
CA ARG A 326 -8.76 -8.03 -15.05
C ARG A 326 -7.28 -8.31 -15.31
N ARG A 327 -6.38 -7.42 -14.89
CA ARG A 327 -4.93 -7.57 -15.04
C ARG A 327 -4.37 -8.73 -14.21
N GLU A 328 -4.80 -8.86 -12.95
CA GLU A 328 -4.27 -9.88 -12.05
C GLU A 328 -4.82 -11.28 -12.32
N ILE A 329 -6.10 -11.34 -12.69
CA ILE A 329 -6.88 -12.58 -12.79
C ILE A 329 -7.00 -13.05 -14.24
N GLY A 330 -6.94 -12.13 -15.21
CA GLY A 330 -7.11 -12.43 -16.63
C GLY A 330 -8.56 -12.45 -17.12
N ASP A 331 -9.53 -12.11 -16.26
CA ASP A 331 -10.97 -12.05 -16.57
C ASP A 331 -11.66 -10.83 -15.94
N TRP A 332 -12.76 -10.38 -16.57
CA TRP A 332 -13.58 -9.31 -15.98
C TRP A 332 -14.44 -9.88 -14.85
N PRO A 333 -14.60 -9.14 -13.73
CA PRO A 333 -15.44 -9.62 -12.65
C PRO A 333 -16.92 -9.58 -13.06
N VAL A 334 -17.67 -10.60 -12.64
CA VAL A 334 -19.10 -10.74 -12.97
C VAL A 334 -19.98 -9.80 -12.13
N ASN A 335 -19.49 -9.42 -10.94
CA ASN A 335 -20.22 -8.65 -9.94
C ASN A 335 -19.52 -7.31 -9.66
N GLY A 336 -20.26 -6.35 -9.10
CA GLY A 336 -19.83 -4.96 -9.00
C GLY A 336 -19.28 -4.50 -7.65
N SER A 337 -18.96 -5.39 -6.70
CA SER A 337 -18.38 -4.99 -5.41
C SER A 337 -16.98 -5.55 -5.20
N ALA A 338 -16.17 -4.85 -4.40
CA ALA A 338 -14.85 -5.32 -3.98
C ALA A 338 -14.92 -6.69 -3.29
N ASP A 339 -15.90 -6.89 -2.41
CA ASP A 339 -16.13 -8.16 -1.73
C ASP A 339 -16.45 -9.29 -2.72
N ALA A 340 -17.27 -9.02 -3.75
CA ALA A 340 -17.55 -10.01 -4.77
C ALA A 340 -16.32 -10.36 -5.62
N MET A 341 -15.44 -9.39 -5.89
CA MET A 341 -14.14 -9.65 -6.52
C MET A 341 -13.23 -10.52 -5.64
N LEU A 342 -13.16 -10.26 -4.33
CA LEU A 342 -12.40 -11.12 -3.39
C LEU A 342 -12.94 -12.56 -3.40
N VAL A 343 -14.26 -12.73 -3.42
CA VAL A 343 -14.93 -14.04 -3.53
C VAL A 343 -14.61 -14.73 -4.86
N GLN A 344 -14.71 -14.04 -5.99
CA GLN A 344 -14.40 -14.60 -7.31
C GLN A 344 -12.92 -14.98 -7.45
N ALA A 345 -12.00 -14.13 -6.98
CA ALA A 345 -10.58 -14.46 -6.97
C ALA A 345 -10.27 -15.67 -6.07
N SER A 346 -11.02 -15.83 -4.96
CA SER A 346 -10.92 -17.00 -4.07
C SER A 346 -11.44 -18.28 -4.72
N ASP A 347 -12.52 -18.21 -5.51
CA ASP A 347 -13.05 -19.35 -6.28
C ASP A 347 -12.04 -19.80 -7.35
N ILE A 348 -11.46 -18.85 -8.11
CA ILE A 348 -10.43 -19.17 -9.12
C ILE A 348 -9.19 -19.78 -8.44
N ASP A 349 -8.76 -19.23 -7.30
CA ASP A 349 -7.68 -19.81 -6.49
C ASP A 349 -7.97 -21.27 -6.11
N LEU A 350 -9.19 -21.55 -5.62
CA LEU A 350 -9.57 -22.92 -5.25
C LEU A 350 -9.54 -23.89 -6.44
N ARG A 351 -9.93 -23.44 -7.65
CA ARG A 351 -9.88 -24.23 -8.88
C ARG A 351 -8.44 -24.47 -9.34
N GLU A 352 -7.61 -23.43 -9.42
CA GLU A 352 -6.21 -23.57 -9.86
C GLU A 352 -5.40 -24.51 -8.96
N ARG A 353 -5.66 -24.47 -7.64
CA ARG A 353 -5.02 -25.38 -6.67
C ARG A 353 -5.30 -26.86 -6.93
N ARG A 354 -6.45 -27.19 -7.53
CA ARG A 354 -6.81 -28.58 -7.87
C ARG A 354 -6.07 -29.08 -9.08
N ASP A 355 -5.79 -28.19 -10.03
CA ASP A 355 -5.31 -28.57 -11.36
C ASP A 355 -3.77 -28.58 -11.47
N THR A 356 -3.07 -27.70 -10.73
CA THR A 356 -1.64 -27.40 -11.02
C THR A 356 -0.63 -27.76 -9.94
N GLY A 357 -1.06 -28.17 -8.74
CA GLY A 357 -0.15 -28.76 -7.73
C GLY A 357 0.93 -27.83 -7.14
N TRP A 358 0.76 -26.50 -7.25
CA TRP A 358 1.58 -25.41 -6.65
C TRP A 358 2.98 -25.15 -7.22
N THR A 359 3.20 -23.90 -7.69
CA THR A 359 4.50 -23.18 -7.64
C THR A 359 4.40 -21.64 -7.71
N THR A 360 3.22 -21.04 -7.96
CA THR A 360 3.07 -19.57 -8.16
C THR A 360 2.07 -18.92 -7.19
N MET A 361 2.13 -17.59 -7.04
CA MET A 361 1.14 -16.84 -6.25
C MET A 361 -0.29 -17.08 -6.77
N SER A 362 -1.23 -17.27 -5.85
CA SER A 362 -2.62 -17.49 -6.25
C SER A 362 -3.29 -16.24 -6.84
N PRO A 363 -4.40 -16.39 -7.59
CA PRO A 363 -5.16 -15.28 -8.13
C PRO A 363 -5.57 -14.25 -7.06
N LEU A 364 -6.05 -14.70 -5.91
CA LEU A 364 -6.37 -13.82 -4.78
C LEU A 364 -5.14 -13.06 -4.25
N ALA A 365 -3.99 -13.74 -4.14
CA ALA A 365 -2.75 -13.09 -3.71
C ALA A 365 -2.26 -12.06 -4.75
N ARG A 366 -2.28 -12.41 -6.04
CA ARG A 366 -1.98 -11.49 -7.15
C ARG A 366 -2.89 -10.27 -7.10
N PHE A 367 -4.19 -10.46 -6.92
CA PHE A 367 -5.16 -9.37 -6.79
C PHE A 367 -4.82 -8.42 -5.63
N LEU A 368 -4.57 -8.92 -4.43
CA LEU A 368 -4.19 -8.10 -3.28
C LEU A 368 -2.86 -7.36 -3.50
N VAL A 369 -1.86 -8.01 -4.11
CA VAL A 369 -0.58 -7.38 -4.46
C VAL A 369 -0.78 -6.29 -5.53
N GLY A 370 -1.64 -6.51 -6.52
CA GLY A 370 -2.01 -5.52 -7.53
C GLY A 370 -2.72 -4.31 -6.93
N VAL A 371 -3.61 -4.51 -5.95
CA VAL A 371 -4.26 -3.44 -5.18
C VAL A 371 -3.23 -2.62 -4.40
N ALA A 372 -2.31 -3.28 -3.69
CA ALA A 372 -1.23 -2.61 -2.98
C ALA A 372 -0.31 -1.82 -3.93
N ALA A 373 0.00 -2.39 -5.10
CA ALA A 373 0.79 -1.72 -6.13
C ALA A 373 0.12 -0.45 -6.66
N GLU A 374 -1.19 -0.49 -6.93
CA GLU A 374 -1.96 0.68 -7.38
C GLU A 374 -1.88 1.84 -6.37
N ARG A 375 -1.91 1.51 -5.08
CA ARG A 375 -1.81 2.48 -3.97
C ARG A 375 -0.38 2.83 -3.60
N ARG A 376 0.62 2.31 -4.33
CA ARG A 376 2.05 2.49 -4.07
C ARG A 376 2.47 2.06 -2.66
N ILE A 377 1.77 1.07 -2.11
CA ILE A 377 2.08 0.46 -0.83
C ILE A 377 2.99 -0.74 -1.11
N ALA A 378 4.27 -0.68 -0.76
CA ALA A 378 5.14 -1.83 -0.99
C ALA A 378 4.64 -3.04 -0.19
N VAL A 379 4.87 -4.26 -0.70
CA VAL A 379 4.53 -5.50 0.03
C VAL A 379 5.14 -5.50 1.44
N ASP A 380 6.31 -4.87 1.61
CA ASP A 380 7.01 -4.76 2.90
C ASP A 380 6.40 -3.69 3.82
N ASP A 381 5.78 -2.64 3.26
CA ASP A 381 5.19 -1.53 4.03
C ASP A 381 3.83 -1.92 4.64
N SER A 382 3.11 -2.88 4.02
CA SER A 382 1.84 -3.39 4.55
C SER A 382 2.06 -4.63 5.42
N LEU A 383 2.10 -4.43 6.75
CA LEU A 383 2.26 -5.52 7.73
C LEU A 383 1.21 -6.63 7.54
N LEU A 384 -0.05 -6.25 7.29
CA LEU A 384 -1.14 -7.21 7.12
C LEU A 384 -1.02 -8.01 5.82
N LEU A 385 -0.63 -7.38 4.70
CA LEU A 385 -0.37 -8.09 3.45
C LEU A 385 0.81 -9.05 3.60
N ARG A 386 1.92 -8.60 4.19
CA ARG A 386 3.10 -9.43 4.43
C ARG A 386 2.80 -10.65 5.28
N GLN A 387 2.16 -10.45 6.44
CA GLN A 387 1.80 -11.54 7.34
C GLN A 387 0.83 -12.53 6.69
N TRP A 388 -0.15 -12.02 5.96
CA TRP A 388 -1.12 -12.85 5.25
C TRP A 388 -0.46 -13.69 4.14
N LEU A 389 0.47 -13.11 3.37
CA LEU A 389 1.22 -13.83 2.33
C LEU A 389 2.06 -14.96 2.93
N ILE A 390 2.79 -14.68 4.02
CA ILE A 390 3.59 -15.67 4.75
C ILE A 390 2.71 -16.78 5.32
N ALA A 391 1.58 -16.42 5.96
CA ALA A 391 0.65 -17.38 6.56
C ALA A 391 0.06 -18.35 5.53
N ARG A 392 0.00 -17.95 4.25
CA ARG A 392 -0.46 -18.78 3.13
C ARG A 392 0.68 -19.48 2.38
N GLY A 393 1.92 -19.38 2.87
CA GLY A 393 3.08 -20.06 2.33
C GLY A 393 3.68 -19.43 1.07
N TYR A 394 3.31 -18.19 0.73
CA TYR A 394 3.91 -17.47 -0.39
C TYR A 394 5.27 -16.89 -0.02
N GLN A 395 6.21 -16.89 -0.97
CA GLN A 395 7.50 -16.24 -0.79
C GLN A 395 7.35 -14.73 -1.02
N LEU A 396 7.85 -13.91 -0.10
CA LEU A 396 7.83 -12.44 -0.27
C LEU A 396 8.66 -11.99 -1.49
N GLY A 397 9.68 -12.76 -1.88
CA GLY A 397 10.44 -12.50 -3.10
C GLY A 397 9.56 -12.48 -4.35
N ASP A 398 8.68 -13.47 -4.49
CA ASP A 398 7.73 -13.58 -5.60
C ASP A 398 6.71 -12.44 -5.58
N ALA A 399 6.17 -12.11 -4.40
CA ALA A 399 5.24 -10.99 -4.24
C ALA A 399 5.89 -9.64 -4.60
N ARG A 400 7.13 -9.41 -4.19
CA ARG A 400 7.90 -8.21 -4.57
C ARG A 400 8.19 -8.19 -6.05
N GLN A 401 8.56 -9.32 -6.65
CA GLN A 401 8.81 -9.41 -8.08
C GLN A 401 7.52 -9.12 -8.86
N HIS A 402 6.40 -9.70 -8.44
CA HIS A 402 5.08 -9.44 -9.01
C HIS A 402 4.69 -7.97 -8.87
N GLN A 403 4.87 -7.38 -7.69
CA GLN A 403 4.65 -5.94 -7.48
C GLN A 403 5.55 -5.06 -8.36
N LYS A 404 6.80 -5.48 -8.63
CA LYS A 404 7.69 -4.74 -9.53
C LYS A 404 7.21 -4.77 -10.98
N LEU A 405 6.52 -5.84 -11.41
CA LEU A 405 5.84 -5.88 -12.70
C LEU A 405 4.68 -4.86 -12.78
N HIS A 406 4.20 -4.38 -11.62
CA HIS A 406 3.18 -3.35 -11.46
C HIS A 406 3.72 -1.93 -11.25
N ARG A 407 5.04 -1.71 -11.31
CA ARG A 407 5.55 -0.34 -11.47
C ARG A 407 4.88 0.22 -12.72
N ARG A 408 4.18 1.35 -12.57
CA ARG A 408 3.36 1.89 -13.64
C ARG A 408 4.25 2.05 -14.87
N GLY A 409 3.76 1.58 -16.00
CA GLY A 409 4.38 1.88 -17.29
C GLY A 409 4.58 3.40 -17.42
N GLY A 410 5.56 3.81 -18.25
CA GLY A 410 5.66 5.21 -18.59
C GLY A 410 4.40 5.66 -19.34
N TRP A 411 3.98 6.89 -19.11
CA TRP A 411 2.95 7.53 -19.89
C TRP A 411 3.60 8.54 -20.84
N LEU A 412 3.36 8.39 -22.14
CA LEU A 412 3.92 9.26 -23.16
C LEU A 412 2.81 10.06 -23.82
N LEU A 413 2.84 11.38 -23.66
CA LEU A 413 2.06 12.29 -24.50
C LEU A 413 2.87 12.65 -25.74
N LEU A 414 2.30 12.42 -26.91
CA LEU A 414 2.76 12.96 -28.18
C LEU A 414 1.77 14.03 -28.64
N ASP A 415 2.15 15.30 -28.60
CA ASP A 415 1.36 16.42 -29.08
C ASP A 415 1.87 16.91 -30.43
N LEU A 416 1.02 16.70 -31.46
CA LEU A 416 1.31 17.03 -32.85
C LEU A 416 0.78 18.41 -33.27
N GLY A 417 0.36 19.25 -32.33
CA GLY A 417 -0.02 20.63 -32.61
C GLY A 417 -1.45 20.83 -33.09
N ASP A 418 -1.78 22.05 -33.49
CA ASP A 418 -3.13 22.47 -33.82
C ASP A 418 -3.64 21.95 -35.17
N GLU A 419 -4.96 22.03 -35.35
CA GLU A 419 -5.59 21.74 -36.64
C GLU A 419 -5.05 22.70 -37.71
N PRO A 420 -4.50 22.18 -38.84
CA PRO A 420 -4.00 23.05 -39.89
C PRO A 420 -5.14 23.87 -40.50
N GLY A 421 -4.87 25.15 -40.72
CA GLY A 421 -5.74 26.05 -41.46
C GLY A 421 -5.87 25.64 -42.93
N PRO A 422 -6.84 26.21 -43.67
CA PRO A 422 -7.05 25.89 -45.09
C PRO A 422 -5.83 26.14 -45.99
N SER A 423 -4.94 27.04 -45.57
CA SER A 423 -3.71 27.42 -46.28
C SER A 423 -2.44 26.77 -45.73
N ASP A 424 -2.53 26.02 -44.63
CA ASP A 424 -1.36 25.50 -43.93
C ASP A 424 -0.94 24.15 -44.52
N GLN A 425 0.32 23.76 -44.27
CA GLN A 425 0.75 22.41 -44.62
C GLN A 425 -0.01 21.38 -43.77
N PRO A 426 -0.35 20.21 -44.34
CA PRO A 426 -1.16 19.20 -43.65
C PRO A 426 -0.42 18.51 -42.50
N TYR A 427 0.92 18.55 -42.47
CA TYR A 427 1.73 17.91 -41.42
C TYR A 427 2.43 18.96 -40.56
N PRO A 428 2.56 18.72 -39.24
CA PRO A 428 3.23 19.62 -38.30
C PRO A 428 4.74 19.71 -38.55
N PHE A 429 5.33 20.83 -38.12
CA PHE A 429 6.77 21.10 -38.16
C PHE A 429 7.52 20.65 -36.89
N SER A 430 6.82 20.08 -35.92
CA SER A 430 7.44 19.59 -34.69
C SER A 430 6.55 18.58 -33.98
N VAL A 431 7.16 17.66 -33.25
CA VAL A 431 6.52 16.73 -32.32
C VAL A 431 6.93 17.13 -30.91
N ARG A 432 5.98 17.65 -30.11
CA ARG A 432 6.22 17.82 -28.67
C ARG A 432 5.89 16.51 -27.98
N TRP A 433 6.76 16.05 -27.09
CA TRP A 433 6.48 14.86 -26.32
C TRP A 433 6.79 15.05 -24.84
N THR A 434 5.99 14.40 -23.99
CA THR A 434 6.17 14.39 -22.54
C THR A 434 6.06 12.97 -22.02
N LEU A 435 7.14 12.43 -21.47
CA LEU A 435 7.17 11.15 -20.78
C LEU A 435 7.02 11.41 -19.28
N ILE A 436 5.97 10.84 -18.69
CA ILE A 436 5.75 10.80 -17.26
C ILE A 436 6.04 9.38 -16.79
N THR A 437 6.93 9.26 -15.83
CA THR A 437 7.20 8.02 -15.09
C THR A 437 6.86 8.25 -13.62
N ASP A 438 6.98 7.22 -12.80
CA ASP A 438 6.82 7.39 -11.35
C ASP A 438 7.89 8.32 -10.75
N ASP A 439 9.07 8.40 -11.37
CA ASP A 439 10.26 9.08 -10.81
C ASP A 439 10.57 10.43 -11.50
N ASP A 440 10.09 10.65 -12.73
CA ASP A 440 10.50 11.80 -13.55
C ASP A 440 9.43 12.23 -14.57
N VAL A 441 9.49 13.50 -14.96
CA VAL A 441 8.71 14.11 -16.05
C VAL A 441 9.67 14.74 -17.06
N ILE A 442 9.78 14.13 -18.24
CA ILE A 442 10.66 14.58 -19.30
C ILE A 442 9.81 15.20 -20.40
N SER A 443 10.04 16.45 -20.77
CA SER A 443 9.37 17.11 -21.90
C SER A 443 10.39 17.62 -22.91
N ARG A 444 10.18 17.28 -24.19
CA ARG A 444 11.07 17.67 -25.31
C ARG A 444 10.27 17.97 -26.57
N THR A 445 10.94 18.53 -27.56
CA THR A 445 10.39 18.79 -28.89
C THR A 445 11.38 18.32 -29.93
N VAL A 446 10.89 17.60 -30.93
CA VAL A 446 11.66 17.11 -32.09
C VAL A 446 11.14 17.84 -33.33
N ASP A 447 12.03 18.39 -34.13
CA ASP A 447 11.66 19.12 -35.34
C ASP A 447 11.21 18.16 -36.47
N ALA A 448 10.28 18.61 -37.29
CA ALA A 448 9.81 17.96 -38.50
C ALA A 448 9.80 18.96 -39.66
N ASP A 449 9.83 18.48 -40.90
CA ASP A 449 9.95 19.33 -42.11
C ASP A 449 8.62 19.75 -42.74
N GLY A 450 7.47 19.48 -42.08
CA GLY A 450 6.14 19.75 -42.61
C GLY A 450 5.66 18.73 -43.65
N THR A 451 6.41 17.64 -43.88
CA THR A 451 6.01 16.53 -44.75
C THR A 451 5.64 15.28 -43.94
N ARG A 452 4.90 14.35 -44.57
CA ARG A 452 4.65 13.02 -44.00
C ARG A 452 5.94 12.29 -43.62
N GLY A 453 6.97 12.41 -44.47
CA GLY A 453 8.26 11.76 -44.26
C GLY A 453 8.99 12.34 -43.06
N GLY A 454 9.03 13.67 -42.92
CA GLY A 454 9.65 14.34 -41.78
C GLY A 454 8.93 14.05 -40.48
N LEU A 455 7.59 14.05 -40.46
CA LEU A 455 6.83 13.66 -39.26
C LEU A 455 7.12 12.20 -38.86
N LEU A 456 7.18 11.28 -39.83
CA LEU A 456 7.51 9.88 -39.57
C LEU A 456 8.91 9.74 -38.96
N LEU A 457 9.89 10.50 -39.45
CA LEU A 457 11.26 10.51 -38.91
C LEU A 457 11.30 11.10 -37.49
N ALA A 458 10.59 12.20 -37.25
CA ALA A 458 10.50 12.82 -35.93
C ALA A 458 9.88 11.86 -34.90
N LEU A 459 8.79 11.16 -35.25
CA LEU A 459 8.19 10.16 -34.36
C LEU A 459 9.17 9.00 -34.06
N ARG A 460 9.91 8.52 -35.07
CA ARG A 460 10.95 7.49 -34.86
C ARG A 460 12.04 7.97 -33.91
N GLU A 461 12.46 9.22 -34.05
CA GLU A 461 13.45 9.83 -33.15
C GLU A 461 12.94 9.89 -31.72
N VAL A 462 11.67 10.29 -31.49
CA VAL A 462 11.06 10.22 -30.15
C VAL A 462 11.15 8.81 -29.58
N PHE A 463 10.72 7.77 -30.31
CA PHE A 463 10.76 6.40 -29.80
C PHE A 463 12.17 5.85 -29.57
N ARG A 464 13.19 6.32 -30.31
CA ARG A 464 14.60 5.98 -30.05
C ARG A 464 15.12 6.61 -28.76
N GLU A 465 14.58 7.77 -28.35
CA GLU A 465 14.97 8.44 -27.11
C GLU A 465 14.29 7.85 -25.85
N LEU A 466 13.23 7.05 -26.02
CA LEU A 466 12.52 6.46 -24.88
C LEU A 466 13.31 5.30 -24.25
N PRO A 467 13.25 5.16 -22.92
CA PRO A 467 13.91 4.05 -22.23
C PRO A 467 13.28 2.70 -22.64
N PRO A 468 14.08 1.65 -22.86
CA PRO A 468 13.63 0.39 -23.46
C PRO A 468 12.80 -0.53 -22.53
N THR A 469 12.41 -0.11 -21.33
CA THR A 469 12.10 -1.06 -20.24
C THR A 469 10.66 -1.18 -19.75
N HIS A 470 9.65 -0.53 -20.34
CA HIS A 470 8.27 -0.65 -19.82
C HIS A 470 7.20 -0.66 -20.91
N PRO A 471 6.07 -1.36 -20.69
CA PRO A 471 4.87 -1.08 -21.47
C PRO A 471 4.53 0.41 -21.32
N LEU A 472 4.39 1.11 -22.43
CA LEU A 472 4.11 2.54 -22.47
C LEU A 472 2.64 2.73 -22.78
N VAL A 473 1.97 3.65 -22.08
CA VAL A 473 0.67 4.16 -22.54
C VAL A 473 0.95 5.41 -23.36
N VAL A 474 0.72 5.35 -24.67
CA VAL A 474 0.98 6.48 -25.58
C VAL A 474 -0.31 7.23 -25.87
N ASP A 475 -0.46 8.43 -25.31
CA ASP A 475 -1.49 9.38 -25.71
C ASP A 475 -1.01 10.18 -26.94
N LEU A 476 -1.54 9.87 -28.12
CA LEU A 476 -1.22 10.57 -29.36
C LEU A 476 -2.27 11.64 -29.66
N ALA A 477 -1.99 12.87 -29.24
CA ALA A 477 -2.81 14.04 -29.51
C ALA A 477 -2.50 14.61 -30.89
N ALA A 478 -3.41 14.39 -31.83
CA ALA A 478 -3.20 14.71 -33.23
C ALA A 478 -4.34 15.56 -33.84
N PRO A 479 -4.01 16.40 -34.84
CA PRO A 479 -4.97 16.94 -35.78
C PRO A 479 -5.77 15.83 -36.46
N SER A 480 -7.05 16.10 -36.73
CA SER A 480 -7.96 15.10 -37.26
C SER A 480 -7.61 14.56 -38.65
N ASN A 481 -6.85 15.29 -39.48
CA ASN A 481 -6.37 14.73 -40.75
C ASN A 481 -5.39 13.57 -40.49
N LEU A 482 -4.54 13.66 -39.47
CA LEU A 482 -3.65 12.57 -39.07
C LEU A 482 -4.40 11.40 -38.43
N LEU A 483 -5.45 11.70 -37.65
CA LEU A 483 -6.36 10.68 -37.11
C LEU A 483 -7.06 9.89 -38.21
N ILE A 484 -7.49 10.57 -39.29
CA ILE A 484 -8.10 9.95 -40.47
C ILE A 484 -7.08 9.10 -41.24
N GLU A 485 -5.82 9.55 -41.31
CA GLU A 485 -4.71 8.80 -41.90
C GLU A 485 -4.18 7.64 -41.04
N ALA A 486 -4.88 7.32 -39.94
CA ALA A 486 -4.53 6.24 -39.00
C ALA A 486 -3.05 6.33 -38.55
N ILE A 487 -2.66 7.49 -38.04
CA ILE A 487 -1.27 7.78 -37.62
C ILE A 487 -0.70 6.78 -36.60
N ASP A 488 -1.54 6.16 -35.78
CA ASP A 488 -1.17 5.06 -34.87
C ASP A 488 -0.67 3.79 -35.61
N GLN A 489 -1.10 3.61 -36.86
CA GLN A 489 -0.72 2.49 -37.72
C GLN A 489 0.55 2.76 -38.53
N TRP A 490 1.21 3.91 -38.34
CA TRP A 490 2.42 4.24 -39.08
C TRP A 490 3.65 3.53 -38.50
N PRO A 491 4.58 3.02 -39.33
CA PRO A 491 5.73 2.27 -38.86
C PRO A 491 6.80 3.20 -38.25
N VAL A 492 6.68 3.44 -36.94
CA VAL A 492 7.48 4.41 -36.16
C VAL A 492 8.35 3.77 -35.09
N ARG A 493 8.12 2.51 -34.72
CA ARG A 493 8.89 1.81 -33.69
C ARG A 493 9.77 0.75 -34.31
N GLU A 494 11.01 0.64 -33.86
CA GLU A 494 11.93 -0.42 -34.27
C GLU A 494 11.88 -1.56 -33.23
N VAL A 495 11.50 -2.76 -33.67
CA VAL A 495 11.42 -3.99 -32.87
C VAL A 495 12.18 -5.06 -33.63
N ASP A 496 13.23 -5.63 -33.02
CA ASP A 496 14.09 -6.66 -33.64
C ASP A 496 14.63 -6.26 -35.04
N GLY A 497 14.86 -4.96 -35.27
CA GLY A 497 15.36 -4.41 -36.54
C GLY A 497 14.28 -4.20 -37.61
N GLU A 498 13.02 -4.51 -37.33
CA GLU A 498 11.87 -4.21 -38.19
C GLU A 498 11.10 -2.98 -37.70
N LEU A 499 10.52 -2.24 -38.65
CA LEU A 499 9.72 -1.06 -38.33
C LEU A 499 8.25 -1.42 -38.26
N GLU A 500 7.69 -1.29 -37.07
CA GLU A 500 6.32 -1.63 -36.75
C GLU A 500 5.49 -0.39 -36.37
N PRO A 501 4.16 -0.46 -36.54
CA PRO A 501 3.23 0.47 -35.90
C PRO A 501 3.42 0.59 -34.39
N LEU A 502 2.68 1.50 -33.74
CA LEU A 502 2.57 1.47 -32.29
C LEU A 502 1.93 0.13 -31.88
N SER A 503 2.77 -0.81 -31.44
CA SER A 503 2.36 -2.18 -31.14
C SER A 503 1.60 -2.26 -29.81
N SER A 504 1.11 -3.47 -29.49
CA SER A 504 0.38 -3.76 -28.24
C SER A 504 1.17 -3.39 -26.98
N GLU A 505 2.50 -3.34 -27.05
CA GLU A 505 3.38 -2.94 -25.95
C GLU A 505 3.35 -1.42 -25.67
N CYS A 506 2.91 -0.59 -26.64
CA CYS A 506 2.80 0.87 -26.51
C CYS A 506 1.36 1.38 -26.35
N ARG A 507 0.37 0.47 -26.26
CA ARG A 507 -1.06 0.74 -25.98
C ARG A 507 -1.55 2.14 -26.42
N PRO A 508 -1.52 2.45 -27.74
CA PRO A 508 -1.79 3.79 -28.22
C PRO A 508 -3.24 4.22 -27.96
N ARG A 509 -3.41 5.48 -27.55
CA ARG A 509 -4.69 6.16 -27.33
C ARG A 509 -4.69 7.44 -28.15
N LEU A 510 -5.53 7.49 -29.17
CA LEU A 510 -5.59 8.68 -30.00
C LEU A 510 -6.42 9.76 -29.30
N ARG A 511 -5.97 11.00 -29.42
CA ARG A 511 -6.63 12.19 -28.86
C ARG A 511 -6.72 13.27 -29.90
N TRP A 512 -7.68 14.17 -29.72
CA TRP A 512 -7.81 15.33 -30.57
C TRP A 512 -7.07 16.52 -29.98
N SER A 513 -6.02 16.95 -30.68
CA SER A 513 -5.04 17.91 -30.15
C SER A 513 -5.63 19.25 -29.65
N PRO A 514 -6.68 19.85 -30.26
CA PRO A 514 -7.22 21.13 -29.78
C PRO A 514 -7.75 21.09 -28.34
N ARG A 515 -8.01 19.92 -27.77
CA ARG A 515 -8.47 19.79 -26.38
C ARG A 515 -7.40 20.07 -25.34
N LEU A 516 -6.13 19.85 -25.69
CA LEU A 516 -5.01 20.15 -24.80
C LEU A 516 -4.74 21.67 -24.74
N ARG A 517 -5.13 22.39 -25.78
CA ARG A 517 -4.73 23.79 -26.01
C ARG A 517 -5.84 24.79 -25.71
N ARG A 518 -7.08 24.32 -25.54
CA ARG A 518 -8.26 25.19 -25.33
C ARG A 518 -8.99 24.86 -24.04
N ALA A 519 -8.83 25.72 -23.04
CA ALA A 519 -9.47 25.59 -21.73
C ALA A 519 -11.00 25.47 -21.81
N ASP A 520 -11.65 26.20 -22.73
CA ASP A 520 -13.11 26.15 -22.92
C ASP A 520 -13.62 24.80 -23.43
N LEU A 521 -12.81 24.08 -24.23
CA LEU A 521 -13.12 22.75 -24.70
C LEU A 521 -12.85 21.70 -23.64
N TYR A 522 -11.76 21.87 -22.89
CA TYR A 522 -11.40 21.00 -21.77
C TYR A 522 -12.47 21.03 -20.67
N GLY A 523 -12.90 22.23 -20.22
CA GLY A 523 -13.93 22.35 -19.20
C GLY A 523 -15.25 21.67 -19.59
N ARG A 524 -15.74 21.94 -20.82
CA ARG A 524 -16.94 21.29 -21.35
C ARG A 524 -16.85 19.76 -21.41
N LEU A 525 -15.67 19.23 -21.73
CA LEU A 525 -15.42 17.80 -21.73
C LEU A 525 -15.50 17.21 -20.31
N VAL A 526 -14.83 17.84 -19.36
CA VAL A 526 -14.85 17.43 -17.94
C VAL A 526 -16.28 17.44 -17.40
N ASP A 527 -17.04 18.50 -17.66
CA ASP A 527 -18.44 18.62 -17.22
C ASP A 527 -19.29 17.46 -17.76
N ARG A 528 -19.13 17.14 -19.05
CA ARG A 528 -19.89 16.08 -19.72
C ARG A 528 -19.50 14.69 -19.28
N LEU A 529 -18.21 14.41 -19.10
CA LEU A 529 -17.75 13.12 -18.59
C LEU A 529 -18.18 12.90 -17.14
N THR A 530 -18.22 13.97 -16.35
CA THR A 530 -18.74 13.94 -14.97
C THR A 530 -20.24 13.67 -14.94
N ALA A 531 -20.99 14.25 -15.88
CA ALA A 531 -22.42 14.02 -16.03
C ALA A 531 -22.76 12.72 -16.80
N ALA A 532 -21.77 12.03 -17.38
CA ALA A 532 -22.00 10.95 -18.31
C ALA A 532 -22.49 9.68 -17.62
N ARG A 533 -23.46 9.01 -18.25
CA ARG A 533 -23.86 7.65 -17.87
C ARG A 533 -23.13 6.63 -18.75
N TRP A 534 -22.37 5.74 -18.11
CA TRP A 534 -21.54 4.71 -18.77
C TRP A 534 -22.24 3.35 -18.91
N ASP A 535 -23.48 3.25 -18.44
CA ASP A 535 -24.31 2.04 -18.44
C ASP A 535 -24.81 1.67 -19.84
N HIS A 536 -24.98 2.64 -20.73
CA HIS A 536 -25.53 2.42 -22.06
C HIS A 536 -24.48 2.04 -23.11
N LEU A 537 -24.86 1.12 -23.99
CA LEU A 537 -24.11 0.89 -25.21
C LEU A 537 -24.30 2.08 -26.16
N PRO A 538 -23.24 2.50 -26.85
CA PRO A 538 -23.30 3.58 -27.82
C PRO A 538 -24.23 3.29 -29.00
N GLU A 539 -25.05 4.27 -29.37
CA GLU A 539 -25.91 4.19 -30.55
C GLU A 539 -25.16 4.56 -31.83
N PRO A 540 -25.36 3.83 -32.95
CA PRO A 540 -24.80 4.23 -34.22
C PRO A 540 -25.35 5.59 -34.68
N LEU A 541 -24.48 6.41 -35.26
CA LEU A 541 -24.95 7.58 -35.99
C LEU A 541 -25.65 7.12 -37.28
N ALA A 542 -26.90 7.54 -37.43
CA ALA A 542 -27.61 7.35 -38.70
C ALA A 542 -26.84 8.07 -39.82
N PRO A 543 -26.63 7.45 -40.99
CA PRO A 543 -25.92 8.08 -42.11
C PRO A 543 -26.49 9.43 -42.53
N SER A 544 -27.80 9.62 -42.37
CA SER A 544 -28.49 10.89 -42.63
C SER A 544 -28.02 12.04 -41.71
N LEU A 545 -27.74 11.75 -40.43
CA LEU A 545 -27.21 12.74 -39.49
C LEU A 545 -25.77 13.15 -39.83
N LEU A 546 -24.99 12.26 -40.44
CA LEU A 546 -23.62 12.56 -40.86
C LEU A 546 -23.59 13.49 -42.09
N ALA A 547 -24.67 13.57 -42.86
CA ALA A 547 -24.80 14.46 -44.02
C ALA A 547 -25.41 15.83 -43.68
N ASP A 548 -25.99 16.00 -42.48
CA ASP A 548 -26.66 17.21 -42.02
C ASP A 548 -26.02 17.75 -40.74
N GLU A 549 -25.26 18.84 -40.87
CA GLU A 549 -24.57 19.50 -39.75
C GLU A 549 -25.56 19.97 -38.66
N SER A 550 -26.71 20.51 -39.05
CA SER A 550 -27.71 21.01 -38.09
C SER A 550 -28.35 19.84 -37.35
N GLY A 551 -28.67 18.77 -38.06
CA GLY A 551 -29.17 17.51 -37.49
C GLY A 551 -28.16 16.86 -36.53
N LEU A 552 -26.88 16.82 -36.88
CA LEU A 552 -25.83 16.28 -36.00
C LEU A 552 -25.69 17.13 -34.73
N ILE A 553 -25.71 18.45 -34.83
CA ILE A 553 -25.65 19.34 -33.66
C ILE A 553 -26.85 19.14 -32.75
N ALA A 554 -28.06 19.03 -33.33
CA ALA A 554 -29.28 18.79 -32.55
C ALA A 554 -29.24 17.42 -31.86
N TRP A 555 -28.83 16.37 -32.58
CA TRP A 555 -28.65 15.02 -32.04
C TRP A 555 -27.62 14.97 -30.91
N ALA A 556 -26.50 15.68 -31.07
CA ALA A 556 -25.44 15.72 -30.07
C ALA A 556 -25.87 16.47 -28.80
N ARG A 557 -26.66 17.55 -28.96
CA ARG A 557 -27.26 18.29 -27.83
C ARG A 557 -28.31 17.47 -27.08
N SER A 558 -29.09 16.63 -27.78
CA SER A 558 -30.15 15.84 -27.16
C SER A 558 -29.64 14.69 -26.28
N ARG A 559 -28.33 14.50 -26.18
CA ARG A 559 -27.65 13.42 -25.46
C ARG A 559 -26.42 13.98 -24.72
N ALA A 560 -26.57 15.18 -24.17
CA ALA A 560 -25.49 15.90 -23.51
C ALA A 560 -24.88 15.14 -22.30
N ASP A 561 -25.56 14.09 -21.83
CA ASP A 561 -25.26 13.20 -20.71
C ASP A 561 -24.69 11.82 -21.13
N ALA A 562 -24.39 11.60 -22.41
CA ALA A 562 -23.86 10.31 -22.87
C ALA A 562 -22.33 10.31 -23.00
N ALA A 563 -21.69 9.18 -22.68
CA ALA A 563 -20.38 8.81 -23.20
C ALA A 563 -20.57 8.13 -24.57
N TRP A 564 -19.67 8.39 -25.52
CA TRP A 564 -19.96 8.07 -26.92
C TRP A 564 -19.04 6.98 -27.47
N LEU A 565 -19.54 6.27 -28.47
CA LEU A 565 -18.74 5.49 -29.39
C LEU A 565 -19.46 5.64 -30.72
N VAL A 566 -18.75 6.19 -31.71
CA VAL A 566 -19.38 6.79 -32.88
C VAL A 566 -18.92 6.06 -34.13
N GLY A 567 -19.50 4.89 -34.37
CA GLY A 567 -19.33 4.23 -35.67
C GLY A 567 -19.93 5.09 -36.78
N ALA A 568 -19.12 5.48 -37.76
CA ALA A 568 -19.58 6.21 -38.94
C ALA A 568 -19.51 5.32 -40.19
N LEU A 569 -20.46 5.52 -41.09
CA LEU A 569 -20.44 5.02 -42.47
C LEU A 569 -20.00 6.15 -43.41
N PRO A 570 -19.44 5.86 -44.58
CA PRO A 570 -18.96 6.88 -45.51
C PRO A 570 -20.09 7.85 -45.88
N VAL A 571 -19.80 9.16 -45.78
CA VAL A 571 -20.63 10.20 -46.39
C VAL A 571 -19.93 10.70 -47.64
N VAL A 572 -20.67 10.84 -48.74
CA VAL A 572 -20.19 11.31 -50.05
C VAL A 572 -19.70 12.76 -50.01
N ARG A 573 -19.92 13.49 -48.89
CA ARG A 573 -19.44 14.86 -48.66
C ARG A 573 -18.80 15.03 -47.28
N PRO A 574 -17.76 15.85 -47.16
CA PRO A 574 -16.89 15.94 -45.99
C PRO A 574 -17.52 16.83 -44.90
N VAL A 575 -18.66 16.45 -44.36
CA VAL A 575 -18.89 16.83 -42.97
C VAL A 575 -17.78 16.12 -42.18
N LYS A 576 -17.17 16.79 -41.20
CA LYS A 576 -16.21 16.15 -40.28
C LYS A 576 -16.91 15.89 -38.93
N PRO A 577 -17.88 14.95 -38.84
CA PRO A 577 -18.68 14.69 -37.64
C PRO A 577 -17.84 14.56 -36.38
N LEU A 578 -16.70 13.90 -36.52
CA LEU A 578 -15.70 13.75 -35.48
C LEU A 578 -15.25 15.09 -34.90
N ARG A 579 -14.87 16.06 -35.74
CA ARG A 579 -14.49 17.40 -35.29
C ARG A 579 -15.63 18.10 -34.58
N GLN A 580 -16.86 17.94 -35.05
CA GLN A 580 -18.01 18.63 -34.45
C GLN A 580 -18.33 18.10 -33.06
N LEU A 581 -18.32 16.77 -32.90
CA LEU A 581 -18.51 16.13 -31.61
C LEU A 581 -17.36 16.51 -30.66
N LEU A 582 -16.12 16.50 -31.15
CA LEU A 582 -14.99 16.86 -30.31
C LEU A 582 -14.97 18.35 -29.91
N ARG A 583 -15.33 19.28 -30.82
CA ARG A 583 -15.52 20.73 -30.56
C ARG A 583 -16.65 21.04 -29.59
N ASN A 584 -17.61 20.15 -29.46
CA ASN A 584 -18.72 20.32 -28.54
C ASN A 584 -18.41 19.76 -27.14
N GLY A 585 -17.25 19.12 -26.94
CA GLY A 585 -16.85 18.55 -25.65
C GLY A 585 -17.35 17.11 -25.42
N HIS A 586 -17.70 16.36 -26.46
CA HIS A 586 -18.09 14.95 -26.30
C HIS A 586 -16.89 14.06 -25.94
N GLY A 587 -16.99 13.24 -24.89
CA GLY A 587 -15.92 12.32 -24.46
C GLY A 587 -16.05 10.91 -25.04
N PHE A 588 -14.91 10.25 -25.26
CA PHE A 588 -14.72 8.92 -25.92
C PHE A 588 -15.43 8.78 -27.28
N MET A 589 -14.71 8.40 -28.33
CA MET A 589 -15.27 8.23 -29.67
C MET A 589 -14.46 7.23 -30.49
N VAL A 590 -15.03 6.09 -30.86
CA VAL A 590 -14.42 5.23 -31.89
C VAL A 590 -14.93 5.66 -33.25
N TRP A 591 -14.08 6.19 -34.12
CA TRP A 591 -14.38 6.59 -35.49
C TRP A 591 -13.99 5.49 -36.48
N LEU A 592 -14.85 5.17 -37.45
CA LEU A 592 -14.56 4.13 -38.44
C LEU A 592 -14.49 4.75 -39.85
N HIS A 593 -13.42 4.45 -40.59
CA HIS A 593 -13.23 4.88 -41.97
C HIS A 593 -14.02 4.00 -42.96
N GLY A 594 -14.24 4.53 -44.17
CA GLY A 594 -15.17 4.01 -45.18
C GLY A 594 -14.90 2.61 -45.75
N SER A 595 -13.83 1.92 -45.35
CA SER A 595 -13.52 0.52 -45.68
C SER A 595 -14.16 -0.49 -44.71
N ASN A 596 -14.70 -0.05 -43.58
CA ASN A 596 -15.25 -0.95 -42.55
C ASN A 596 -16.71 -1.31 -42.81
N SER A 597 -17.03 -2.61 -42.72
CA SER A 597 -18.37 -3.16 -42.93
C SER A 597 -19.27 -3.02 -41.69
N VAL A 598 -20.57 -3.29 -41.81
CA VAL A 598 -21.53 -3.30 -40.69
C VAL A 598 -21.08 -4.27 -39.60
N GLU A 599 -20.44 -5.37 -39.98
CA GLU A 599 -19.84 -6.35 -39.08
C GLU A 599 -18.74 -5.73 -38.21
N GLY A 600 -17.93 -4.83 -38.78
CA GLY A 600 -16.90 -4.12 -38.01
C GLY A 600 -17.46 -3.19 -36.94
N GLN A 601 -18.57 -2.52 -37.23
CA GLN A 601 -19.30 -1.71 -36.23
C GLN A 601 -19.91 -2.57 -35.12
N HIS A 602 -20.46 -3.72 -35.48
CA HIS A 602 -21.02 -4.67 -34.51
C HIS A 602 -19.93 -5.21 -33.60
N ALA A 603 -18.81 -5.65 -34.16
CA ALA A 603 -17.72 -6.25 -33.40
C ALA A 603 -17.03 -5.24 -32.46
N VAL A 604 -16.93 -3.96 -32.83
CA VAL A 604 -16.48 -2.90 -31.90
C VAL A 604 -17.47 -2.69 -30.75
N ARG A 605 -18.79 -2.70 -31.02
CA ARG A 605 -19.80 -2.57 -29.96
C ARG A 605 -19.82 -3.78 -29.03
N GLU A 606 -19.63 -4.97 -29.57
CA GLU A 606 -19.52 -6.20 -28.80
C GLU A 606 -18.28 -6.17 -27.91
N ALA A 607 -17.12 -5.79 -28.45
CA ALA A 607 -15.88 -5.61 -27.70
C ALA A 607 -16.02 -4.55 -26.59
N ALA A 608 -16.68 -3.42 -26.87
CA ALA A 608 -16.97 -2.40 -25.87
C ALA A 608 -18.02 -2.85 -24.82
N GLY A 609 -18.99 -3.67 -25.23
CA GLY A 609 -20.02 -4.21 -24.36
C GLY A 609 -19.52 -5.27 -23.39
N ALA A 610 -18.44 -5.95 -23.73
CA ALA A 610 -17.77 -6.91 -22.86
C ALA A 610 -17.12 -6.27 -21.62
N LEU A 611 -16.86 -4.95 -21.65
CA LEU A 611 -16.37 -4.21 -20.48
C LEU A 611 -17.51 -3.99 -19.46
N PRO A 612 -17.30 -4.33 -18.17
CA PRO A 612 -18.22 -3.95 -17.11
C PRO A 612 -18.47 -2.45 -17.10
N VAL A 613 -19.72 -2.04 -16.86
CA VAL A 613 -20.13 -0.63 -16.83
C VAL A 613 -19.19 0.27 -16.01
N PRO A 614 -18.78 -0.11 -14.78
CA PRO A 614 -17.86 0.71 -13.99
C PRO A 614 -16.48 0.91 -14.63
N ALA A 615 -16.01 -0.06 -15.41
CA ALA A 615 -14.67 -0.05 -16.02
C ALA A 615 -14.60 0.69 -17.36
N ARG A 616 -15.75 0.93 -18.02
CA ARG A 616 -15.83 1.55 -19.37
C ARG A 616 -15.26 2.96 -19.43
N ARG A 617 -15.24 3.67 -18.31
CA ARG A 617 -14.64 5.00 -18.21
C ARG A 617 -13.12 4.96 -18.21
N ASP A 618 -12.55 3.96 -17.55
CA ASP A 618 -11.11 3.94 -17.26
C ASP A 618 -10.33 3.10 -18.29
N HIS A 619 -11.03 2.29 -19.10
CA HIS A 619 -10.42 1.27 -19.98
C HIS A 619 -11.01 1.26 -21.40
N ILE A 620 -10.13 1.08 -22.39
CA ILE A 620 -10.48 0.73 -23.77
C ILE A 620 -10.47 -0.80 -23.89
N PRO A 621 -11.36 -1.43 -24.69
CA PRO A 621 -11.24 -2.85 -24.98
C PRO A 621 -9.85 -3.18 -25.55
N GLU A 622 -9.14 -4.14 -24.94
CA GLU A 622 -7.78 -4.51 -25.34
C GLU A 622 -7.74 -5.10 -26.76
N ASN A 623 -8.81 -5.79 -27.16
CA ASN A 623 -8.94 -6.45 -28.44
C ASN A 623 -10.11 -5.85 -29.21
N LEU A 624 -9.86 -4.71 -29.85
CA LEU A 624 -10.71 -4.36 -30.98
C LEU A 624 -10.40 -5.33 -32.11
N PRO A 625 -11.43 -5.86 -32.80
CA PRO A 625 -11.21 -6.74 -33.94
C PRO A 625 -10.26 -6.08 -34.92
N VAL A 626 -9.36 -6.86 -35.55
CA VAL A 626 -8.49 -6.36 -36.62
C VAL A 626 -9.38 -6.01 -37.81
N LEU A 627 -9.88 -4.78 -37.81
CA LEU A 627 -10.71 -4.27 -38.89
C LEU A 627 -9.79 -3.96 -40.07
N ALA A 628 -10.19 -4.38 -41.26
CA ALA A 628 -9.44 -4.15 -42.50
C ALA A 628 -9.31 -2.64 -42.75
N ALA A 629 -8.21 -2.06 -42.26
CA ALA A 629 -7.74 -0.69 -42.40
C ALA A 629 -8.76 0.42 -42.06
N GLY A 630 -8.50 1.17 -40.97
CA GLY A 630 -9.05 2.53 -40.79
C GLY A 630 -10.07 2.72 -39.66
N ALA A 631 -10.08 1.87 -38.63
CA ALA A 631 -10.76 2.21 -37.38
C ALA A 631 -9.83 3.06 -36.50
N THR A 632 -10.25 4.28 -36.19
CA THR A 632 -9.51 5.25 -35.37
C THR A 632 -10.20 5.38 -34.01
N VAL A 633 -9.59 4.86 -32.95
CA VAL A 633 -10.16 4.92 -31.60
C VAL A 633 -9.68 6.16 -30.90
N ILE A 634 -10.58 7.14 -30.72
CA ILE A 634 -10.26 8.41 -30.08
C ILE A 634 -10.73 8.35 -28.64
N TRP A 635 -9.76 8.22 -27.74
CA TRP A 635 -9.98 8.16 -26.30
C TRP A 635 -9.70 9.51 -25.68
N ASP A 636 -10.77 10.25 -25.39
CA ASP A 636 -10.66 11.63 -24.95
C ASP A 636 -11.31 11.82 -23.57
N ASP A 637 -10.88 11.00 -22.61
CA ASP A 637 -11.13 11.21 -21.18
C ASP A 637 -9.90 11.90 -20.54
N PRO A 638 -10.06 13.09 -19.90
CA PRO A 638 -9.04 13.74 -19.12
C PRO A 638 -8.44 12.86 -18.01
N GLN A 639 -9.27 12.02 -17.38
CA GLN A 639 -8.97 11.20 -16.20
C GLN A 639 -8.72 9.71 -16.52
N GLY A 640 -9.11 9.22 -17.71
CA GLY A 640 -8.95 7.82 -18.11
C GLY A 640 -7.52 7.45 -18.50
N ARG A 641 -6.57 7.53 -17.55
CA ARG A 641 -5.11 7.35 -17.75
C ARG A 641 -4.42 6.64 -16.60
N GLU A 642 -5.07 5.66 -15.96
CA GLU A 642 -4.44 4.84 -14.91
C GLU A 642 -3.79 5.71 -13.80
N GLY A 643 -4.41 6.85 -13.48
CA GLY A 643 -3.94 7.77 -12.45
C GLY A 643 -2.92 8.83 -12.89
N PHE A 644 -2.51 8.91 -14.17
CA PHE A 644 -1.68 9.99 -14.69
C PHE A 644 -2.54 11.22 -15.06
N SER A 645 -2.28 12.36 -14.42
CA SER A 645 -2.85 13.64 -14.86
C SER A 645 -2.17 14.10 -16.15
N LEU A 646 -2.92 14.77 -17.03
CA LEU A 646 -2.26 15.54 -18.09
C LEU A 646 -1.30 16.53 -17.42
N PRO A 647 -0.08 16.70 -17.95
CA PRO A 647 0.63 17.92 -17.71
C PRO A 647 -0.29 19.01 -18.23
N MET A 648 -0.73 19.91 -17.34
CA MET A 648 -1.33 21.15 -17.79
C MET A 648 -0.22 21.82 -18.58
N THR A 649 -0.28 21.75 -19.91
CA THR A 649 0.52 22.62 -20.75
C THR A 649 0.25 24.03 -20.24
N ASP A 650 1.28 24.75 -19.81
CA ASP A 650 1.16 26.11 -19.32
C ASP A 650 0.24 26.89 -20.26
N VAL A 651 -1.01 27.06 -19.83
CA VAL A 651 -2.00 27.90 -20.52
C VAL A 651 -1.69 29.38 -20.24
N GLU A 652 -0.65 29.65 -19.44
CA GLU A 652 -0.16 30.99 -19.21
C GLU A 652 0.58 31.50 -20.45
N SER A 653 0.02 32.58 -21.03
CA SER A 653 0.55 33.46 -22.09
C SER A 653 0.21 33.18 -23.56
N CYS A 654 -1.08 33.03 -23.87
CA CYS A 654 -1.65 33.56 -25.13
C CYS A 654 -2.79 34.54 -24.83
#